data_AF-A0A970R2A9-F1
#
_entry.id   AF-A0A970R2A9-F1
#
_cell.length_a   1.000
_cell.length_b   1.000
_cell.length_c   1.000
_cell.angle_alpha   90.00
_cell.angle_beta   90.00
_cell.angle_gamma   90.00
#
_symmetry.space_group_name_H-M   'P 1'
#
loop_
_entity.id
_entity.type
_entity.pdbx_description
1 polymer ?
#
loop_
_entity_poly.entity_id
_entity_poly.type
_entity_poly.pdbx_seq_one_letter_code
_entity_poly.pdbx_strand_id
1 'polypeptide(L)'
;MQKDPTKIFGRNYVFNDTPFNILMRKRIYHVLLIASNYDTFILEDDGRIDEQIFNEYVSLNLRYPPQFIQAGNRAEAFRMLEEEKIDLIIFMLSAFDEETFTEIKDKYDDIPVVLLTPFSREISLKLDSGKLARLDYVFSWLGNADILLAIIKLIEDKMNLDVDVTQVGVQVIILVEDNVRFYSSYLPNIYKIIFKQSKSFMTEALNDHQKMLRMRGRPKILLATTYEEAEEIYHKYKNNLLGIISDMSYKRKGVLDKKAGLHFCKMVKDNDKFMPVLLQSSDQEVREIAREIKVGFIYKNSKNLSHQLRDFITQYFAFGDFVFEDPNTGQELLRATDLKNLQEVLYHIPDESFLYHISRNHISKWLRARALFPLADLFKEIHPEDFDSLNETRRFLYEAIAKFRMYKGRGVIAEFRPEQFDEYLTFTRIGEGSLGGKARGLAFLDSMIKRNHLIDRFPGIIINIPRTVVLGTDIFDEFMEENRLYDIAVSGCSDEQILHAFTEARLPFRIHENLYAFISITHNPIAIRSSSLLEDSHYQPFAGIYATYMIPNVADDERLMVENLSLAIKSVYASAYYKDSRAYMSATLNVIDEEKMGIVLQEVCGSQYGDRFYPTISGVARSVNFYPIAPELPNEGVANVAFGLGKYIVDGGNTLRFSPVYPKKLLQLSTTDMAISETQRTFYALDMNSKSFKISTDDSINLLQLPVKDAEADKSLRLVASTYDYQNHMIRDGVNYTGQKIITFAHILKHGMFPLADILKTVLEIGHREMNRGIEIEFAVDLNVPKDHPVIFNLLQIRPIVDSNESIEERLTEIPEEDTIITSTNALGNGIIKNIHDFVYVKPESFDPARTHEIAESVEQINQKFLAEDQNYILVGPGRWGSSDPWLGIPVKWPQISAARLIVESGLKNYRIDPSQGTHFFQNLTSFRVGYFTINTFVNEGFLDLEYLHKQKAFYEDEFIRHIRFQKPVVIKIDGKKKTGVVMKM
;
A
#
# COMPACT_ATOMS: atom_id res chain seq x y z
N MET A 1 -40.36 12.91 15.26
CA MET A 1 -39.03 12.71 15.87
C MET A 1 -38.04 13.46 15.01
N GLN A 2 -37.65 14.68 15.41
CA GLN A 2 -36.57 15.43 14.75
C GLN A 2 -35.26 14.65 14.94
N LYS A 3 -34.60 14.30 13.83
CA LYS A 3 -33.24 13.74 13.87
C LYS A 3 -32.31 14.87 14.29
N ASP A 4 -31.48 14.62 15.29
CA ASP A 4 -30.49 15.54 15.83
C ASP A 4 -29.34 15.75 14.81
N PRO A 5 -29.12 16.95 14.25
CA PRO A 5 -28.10 17.21 13.22
C PRO A 5 -26.68 16.86 13.70
N THR A 6 -26.42 16.98 15.00
CA THR A 6 -25.11 16.68 15.59
C THR A 6 -24.75 15.18 15.52
N LYS A 7 -25.74 14.28 15.38
CA LYS A 7 -25.50 12.84 15.21
C LYS A 7 -25.05 12.47 13.79
N ILE A 8 -25.28 13.31 12.77
CA ILE A 8 -24.92 13.01 11.38
C ILE A 8 -23.44 13.35 11.14
N PHE A 9 -22.97 14.51 11.61
CA PHE A 9 -21.55 14.89 11.54
C PHE A 9 -20.64 14.08 12.48
N GLY A 10 -21.16 13.62 13.63
CA GLY A 10 -20.40 12.84 14.63
C GLY A 10 -20.32 11.33 14.35
N ARG A 11 -20.96 10.81 13.30
CA ARG A 11 -20.80 9.41 12.89
C ARG A 11 -19.51 9.25 12.09
N ASN A 12 -18.53 8.53 12.63
CA ASN A 12 -17.45 7.97 11.83
C ASN A 12 -18.06 6.95 10.85
N TYR A 13 -18.38 7.41 9.64
CA TYR A 13 -18.78 6.54 8.54
C TYR A 13 -17.54 5.76 8.08
N VAL A 14 -17.44 4.51 8.52
CA VAL A 14 -16.44 3.57 8.01
C VAL A 14 -16.93 3.07 6.66
N PHE A 15 -16.25 3.46 5.59
CA PHE A 15 -16.53 2.89 4.27
C PHE A 15 -16.00 1.47 4.22
N ASN A 16 -16.85 0.52 3.84
CA ASN A 16 -16.41 -0.86 3.58
C ASN A 16 -15.98 -1.00 2.12
N ASP A 17 -15.05 -1.92 1.87
CA ASP A 17 -14.70 -2.27 0.49
C ASP A 17 -15.84 -3.03 -0.18
N THR A 18 -16.23 -2.59 -1.36
CA THR A 18 -17.19 -3.30 -2.21
C THR A 18 -16.60 -4.66 -2.60
N PRO A 19 -17.33 -5.78 -2.39
CA PRO A 19 -16.84 -7.12 -2.70
C PRO A 19 -16.89 -7.41 -4.20
N PHE A 20 -16.10 -6.71 -5.01
CA PHE A 20 -16.04 -6.93 -6.46
C PHE A 20 -15.58 -8.34 -6.86
N ASN A 21 -14.91 -9.06 -5.96
CA ASN A 21 -14.48 -10.44 -6.14
C ASN A 21 -15.65 -11.43 -6.23
N ILE A 22 -16.82 -11.10 -5.67
CA ILE A 22 -17.99 -11.98 -5.72
C ILE A 22 -18.89 -11.74 -6.94
N LEU A 23 -18.60 -10.69 -7.72
CA LEU A 23 -19.32 -10.36 -8.95
C LEU A 23 -18.86 -11.19 -10.14
N MET A 24 -19.77 -11.45 -11.09
CA MET A 24 -19.47 -12.14 -12.37
C MET A 24 -18.70 -13.46 -12.16
N ARG A 25 -19.15 -14.28 -11.19
CA ARG A 25 -18.54 -15.59 -10.86
C ARG A 25 -18.76 -16.63 -11.95
N LYS A 26 -19.93 -16.62 -12.56
CA LYS A 26 -20.25 -17.50 -13.70
C LYS A 26 -19.85 -16.80 -15.00
N ARG A 27 -19.16 -17.52 -15.87
CA ARG A 27 -18.66 -17.03 -17.17
C ARG A 27 -18.81 -18.11 -18.22
N ILE A 28 -18.87 -17.68 -19.48
CA ILE A 28 -18.91 -18.55 -20.64
C ILE A 28 -17.48 -18.65 -21.17
N TYR A 29 -16.90 -19.85 -21.17
CA TYR A 29 -15.55 -20.11 -21.66
C TYR A 29 -15.55 -20.78 -23.02
N HIS A 30 -16.44 -21.75 -23.24
CA HIS A 30 -16.54 -22.48 -24.51
C HIS A 30 -17.89 -22.25 -25.17
N VAL A 31 -17.87 -21.76 -26.41
CA VAL A 31 -19.05 -21.52 -27.23
C VAL A 31 -19.05 -22.49 -28.38
N LEU A 32 -20.03 -23.39 -28.43
CA LEU A 32 -20.24 -24.26 -29.58
C LEU A 32 -21.05 -23.50 -30.65
N LEU A 33 -20.37 -23.15 -31.74
CA LEU A 33 -20.97 -22.54 -32.92
C LEU A 33 -21.33 -23.63 -33.93
N ILE A 34 -22.63 -23.82 -34.12
CA ILE A 34 -23.17 -24.82 -35.03
C ILE A 34 -23.60 -24.09 -36.31
N ALA A 35 -22.80 -24.20 -37.36
CA ALA A 35 -22.93 -23.40 -38.57
C ALA A 35 -22.48 -24.21 -39.81
N SER A 36 -23.04 -23.93 -40.99
CA SER A 36 -22.57 -24.60 -42.21
C SER A 36 -21.18 -24.09 -42.58
N ASN A 37 -20.45 -24.82 -43.43
CA ASN A 37 -19.14 -24.35 -43.92
C ASN A 37 -19.26 -22.98 -44.62
N TYR A 38 -20.40 -22.67 -45.24
CA TYR A 38 -20.64 -21.38 -45.89
C TYR A 38 -20.89 -20.26 -44.88
N ASP A 39 -21.68 -20.53 -43.83
CA ASP A 39 -21.91 -19.55 -42.75
C ASP A 39 -20.63 -19.27 -41.97
N THR A 40 -19.84 -20.32 -41.74
CA THR A 40 -18.52 -20.23 -41.11
C THR A 40 -17.60 -19.35 -41.95
N PHE A 41 -17.59 -19.54 -43.28
CA PHE A 41 -16.84 -18.68 -44.19
C PHE A 41 -17.31 -17.21 -44.15
N ILE A 42 -18.62 -16.95 -44.12
CA ILE A 42 -19.15 -15.58 -43.99
C ILE A 42 -18.68 -14.92 -42.69
N LEU A 43 -18.66 -15.68 -41.59
CA LEU A 43 -18.14 -15.19 -40.33
C LEU A 43 -16.62 -14.97 -40.34
N GLU A 44 -15.88 -15.74 -41.14
CA GLU A 44 -14.42 -15.64 -41.28
C GLU A 44 -13.95 -14.55 -42.26
N ASP A 45 -14.74 -14.21 -43.29
CA ASP A 45 -14.40 -13.18 -44.31
C ASP A 45 -14.43 -11.75 -43.71
N ASP A 46 -15.24 -11.53 -42.67
CA ASP A 46 -15.19 -10.31 -41.85
C ASP A 46 -13.92 -10.27 -40.95
N GLY A 47 -13.23 -11.41 -40.75
CA GLY A 47 -12.05 -11.63 -39.91
C GLY A 47 -12.17 -12.95 -39.14
N ARG A 48 -11.06 -13.59 -38.73
CA ARG A 48 -11.15 -14.80 -37.89
C ARG A 48 -11.95 -14.46 -36.62
N ILE A 49 -13.07 -15.15 -36.38
CA ILE A 49 -13.99 -14.87 -35.26
C ILE A 49 -13.24 -14.80 -33.93
N ASP A 50 -12.33 -15.75 -33.69
CA ASP A 50 -11.51 -15.78 -32.48
C ASP A 50 -10.63 -14.53 -32.34
N GLU A 51 -10.04 -14.05 -33.44
CA GLU A 51 -9.19 -12.87 -33.45
C GLU A 51 -10.00 -11.58 -33.26
N GLN A 52 -11.17 -11.46 -33.89
CA GLN A 52 -12.07 -10.32 -33.68
C GLN A 52 -12.58 -10.25 -32.24
N ILE A 53 -13.05 -11.37 -31.69
CA ILE A 53 -13.51 -11.42 -30.30
C ILE A 53 -12.34 -11.15 -29.35
N PHE A 54 -11.15 -11.72 -29.61
CA PHE A 54 -9.95 -11.42 -28.82
C PHE A 54 -9.63 -9.92 -28.84
N ASN A 55 -9.61 -9.30 -30.02
CA ASN A 55 -9.31 -7.87 -30.19
C ASN A 55 -10.34 -6.98 -29.50
N GLU A 56 -11.64 -7.32 -29.58
CA GLU A 56 -12.69 -6.56 -28.89
C GLU A 56 -12.60 -6.74 -27.37
N TYR A 57 -12.27 -7.93 -26.88
CA TYR A 57 -12.01 -8.15 -25.44
C TYR A 57 -10.81 -7.32 -24.97
N VAL A 58 -9.70 -7.32 -25.71
CA VAL A 58 -8.51 -6.53 -25.38
C VAL A 58 -8.82 -5.03 -25.42
N SER A 59 -9.51 -4.53 -26.44
CA SER A 59 -9.84 -3.11 -26.59
C SER A 59 -10.71 -2.60 -25.43
N LEU A 60 -11.61 -3.46 -24.94
CA LEU A 60 -12.51 -3.23 -23.80
C LEU A 60 -11.92 -3.63 -22.44
N ASN A 61 -10.66 -4.08 -22.39
CA ASN A 61 -9.96 -4.54 -21.18
C ASN A 61 -10.69 -5.68 -20.43
N LEU A 62 -11.34 -6.56 -21.18
CA LEU A 62 -11.96 -7.80 -20.71
C LEU A 62 -10.92 -8.94 -20.75
N ARG A 63 -10.92 -9.80 -19.73
CA ARG A 63 -10.06 -10.99 -19.67
C ARG A 63 -10.85 -12.26 -19.94
N TYR A 64 -10.14 -13.25 -20.49
CA TYR A 64 -10.65 -14.57 -20.86
C TYR A 64 -11.70 -14.46 -21.99
N PRO A 65 -11.29 -14.12 -23.22
CA PRO A 65 -12.16 -14.27 -24.36
C PRO A 65 -12.61 -15.72 -24.48
N PRO A 66 -13.88 -15.99 -24.78
CA PRO A 66 -14.37 -17.36 -24.96
C PRO A 66 -13.74 -17.98 -26.21
N GLN A 67 -13.52 -19.27 -26.13
CA GLN A 67 -13.07 -20.08 -27.25
C GLN A 67 -14.28 -20.54 -28.06
N PHE A 68 -14.24 -20.34 -29.37
CA PHE A 68 -15.27 -20.85 -30.27
C PHE A 68 -14.88 -22.24 -30.78
N ILE A 69 -15.82 -23.18 -30.68
CA ILE A 69 -15.70 -24.53 -31.22
C ILE A 69 -16.74 -24.63 -32.33
N GLN A 70 -16.32 -25.00 -33.54
CA GLN A 70 -17.19 -25.00 -34.71
C GLN A 70 -17.61 -26.43 -35.08
N ALA A 71 -18.91 -26.65 -35.30
CA ALA A 71 -19.44 -27.90 -35.81
C ALA A 71 -20.17 -27.69 -37.14
N GLY A 72 -19.68 -28.38 -38.19
CA GLY A 72 -20.21 -28.24 -39.56
C GLY A 72 -21.38 -29.18 -39.87
N ASN A 73 -21.52 -30.25 -39.09
CA ASN A 73 -22.59 -31.25 -39.23
C ASN A 73 -23.12 -31.71 -37.85
N ARG A 74 -24.29 -32.38 -37.84
CA ARG A 74 -24.98 -32.80 -36.61
C ARG A 74 -24.14 -33.78 -35.80
N ALA A 75 -23.47 -34.72 -36.46
CA ALA A 75 -22.65 -35.72 -35.79
C ALA A 75 -21.46 -35.07 -35.07
N GLU A 76 -20.80 -34.09 -35.69
CA GLU A 76 -19.76 -33.30 -35.05
C GLU A 76 -20.27 -32.50 -33.85
N ALA A 77 -21.44 -31.87 -33.96
CA ALA A 77 -22.03 -31.11 -32.86
C ALA A 77 -22.28 -31.99 -31.62
N PHE A 78 -22.88 -33.17 -31.80
CA PHE A 78 -23.09 -34.12 -30.70
C PHE A 78 -21.78 -34.70 -30.16
N ARG A 79 -20.81 -35.00 -31.03
CA ARG A 79 -19.47 -35.45 -30.60
C ARG A 79 -18.81 -34.40 -29.71
N MET A 80 -18.84 -33.12 -30.11
CA MET A 80 -18.27 -32.02 -29.32
C MET A 80 -19.02 -31.80 -28.00
N LEU A 81 -20.34 -31.98 -27.97
CA LEU A 81 -21.12 -31.92 -26.73
C LEU A 81 -20.83 -33.09 -25.76
N GLU A 82 -20.32 -34.22 -26.25
CA GLU A 82 -19.89 -35.36 -25.44
C GLU A 82 -18.42 -35.26 -24.99
N GLU A 83 -17.54 -34.76 -25.87
CA GLU A 83 -16.09 -34.69 -25.64
C GLU A 83 -15.66 -33.44 -24.88
N GLU A 84 -16.34 -32.31 -25.07
CA GLU A 84 -15.94 -30.99 -24.56
C GLU A 84 -16.97 -30.41 -23.60
N LYS A 85 -16.52 -29.53 -22.70
CA LYS A 85 -17.41 -28.81 -21.78
C LYS A 85 -17.88 -27.49 -22.42
N ILE A 86 -19.03 -27.51 -23.09
CA ILE A 86 -19.61 -26.28 -23.69
C ILE A 86 -20.51 -25.54 -22.68
N ASP A 87 -20.38 -24.21 -22.66
CA ASP A 87 -21.13 -23.33 -21.76
C ASP A 87 -22.27 -22.58 -22.48
N LEU A 88 -22.22 -22.49 -23.81
CA LEU A 88 -23.20 -21.82 -24.67
C LEU A 88 -23.22 -22.49 -26.05
N ILE A 89 -24.41 -22.64 -26.63
CA ILE A 89 -24.59 -23.11 -28.00
C ILE A 89 -25.21 -22.00 -28.84
N ILE A 90 -24.56 -21.64 -29.95
CA ILE A 90 -25.08 -20.70 -30.95
C ILE A 90 -25.33 -21.47 -32.26
N PHE A 91 -26.59 -21.54 -32.66
CA PHE A 91 -27.01 -22.16 -33.92
C PHE A 91 -27.18 -21.12 -35.01
N MET A 92 -26.62 -21.38 -36.20
CA MET A 92 -27.00 -20.68 -37.42
C MET A 92 -28.02 -21.49 -38.22
N LEU A 93 -29.21 -20.92 -38.46
CA LEU A 93 -30.36 -21.65 -39.02
C LEU A 93 -30.09 -22.23 -40.42
N SER A 94 -29.12 -21.69 -41.16
CA SER A 94 -28.71 -22.21 -42.47
C SER A 94 -28.10 -23.62 -42.41
N ALA A 95 -27.75 -24.10 -41.20
CA ALA A 95 -26.97 -25.33 -41.01
C ALA A 95 -27.80 -26.59 -40.68
N PHE A 96 -28.93 -26.49 -39.96
CA PHE A 96 -29.68 -27.66 -39.44
C PHE A 96 -31.20 -27.46 -39.36
N ASP A 97 -31.91 -28.59 -39.25
CA ASP A 97 -33.35 -28.69 -39.06
C ASP A 97 -33.79 -28.48 -37.59
N GLU A 98 -35.07 -28.18 -37.40
CA GLU A 98 -35.69 -27.93 -36.08
C GLU A 98 -35.54 -29.13 -35.12
N GLU A 99 -35.44 -30.35 -35.65
CA GLU A 99 -35.24 -31.57 -34.85
C GLU A 99 -33.90 -31.58 -34.12
N THR A 100 -32.83 -31.12 -34.77
CA THR A 100 -31.48 -31.10 -34.20
C THR A 100 -31.39 -30.20 -32.97
N PHE A 101 -32.00 -29.01 -33.04
CA PHE A 101 -32.08 -28.10 -31.89
C PHE A 101 -32.92 -28.71 -30.74
N THR A 102 -34.06 -29.30 -31.06
CA THR A 102 -34.98 -29.86 -30.04
C THR A 102 -34.31 -31.00 -29.28
N GLU A 103 -33.60 -31.89 -29.98
CA GLU A 103 -32.86 -32.99 -29.35
C GLU A 103 -31.73 -32.49 -28.44
N ILE A 104 -30.98 -31.46 -28.88
CA ILE A 104 -29.91 -30.87 -28.06
C ILE A 104 -30.50 -30.28 -26.78
N LYS A 105 -31.63 -29.56 -26.86
CA LYS A 105 -32.26 -29.00 -25.66
C LYS A 105 -32.85 -30.08 -24.74
N ASP A 106 -33.39 -31.17 -25.30
CA ASP A 106 -33.91 -32.29 -24.51
C ASP A 106 -32.78 -33.05 -23.76
N LYS A 107 -31.58 -33.15 -24.35
CA LYS A 107 -30.41 -33.80 -23.73
C LYS A 107 -29.58 -32.88 -22.82
N TYR A 108 -29.53 -31.59 -23.13
CA TYR A 108 -28.66 -30.59 -22.48
C TYR A 108 -29.44 -29.33 -22.06
N ASP A 109 -30.50 -29.50 -21.27
CA ASP A 109 -31.42 -28.41 -20.88
C ASP A 109 -30.71 -27.27 -20.12
N ASP A 110 -29.69 -27.60 -19.34
CA ASP A 110 -28.90 -26.65 -18.54
C ASP A 110 -28.02 -25.70 -19.40
N ILE A 111 -27.76 -26.04 -20.66
CA ILE A 111 -26.93 -25.23 -21.55
C ILE A 111 -27.82 -24.21 -22.29
N PRO A 112 -27.52 -22.90 -22.23
CA PRO A 112 -28.23 -21.90 -23.00
C PRO A 112 -28.10 -22.15 -24.50
N VAL A 113 -29.22 -22.10 -25.22
CA VAL A 113 -29.25 -22.30 -26.67
C VAL A 113 -29.80 -21.07 -27.37
N VAL A 114 -28.99 -20.51 -28.25
CA VAL A 114 -29.29 -19.28 -28.99
C VAL A 114 -29.36 -19.57 -30.48
N LEU A 115 -30.38 -19.03 -31.15
CA LEU A 115 -30.47 -19.06 -32.60
C LEU A 115 -30.01 -17.73 -33.19
N LEU A 116 -29.07 -17.75 -34.13
CA LEU A 116 -28.56 -16.60 -34.85
C LEU A 116 -28.82 -16.78 -36.35
N THR A 117 -29.65 -15.93 -36.95
CA THR A 117 -30.13 -16.19 -38.31
C THR A 117 -30.31 -14.90 -39.10
N PRO A 118 -30.09 -14.90 -40.44
CA PRO A 118 -30.59 -13.83 -41.30
C PRO A 118 -32.11 -13.80 -41.18
N PHE A 119 -32.69 -12.67 -40.75
CA PHE A 119 -34.11 -12.63 -40.45
C PHE A 119 -34.96 -12.69 -41.72
N SER A 120 -35.77 -13.75 -41.86
CA SER A 120 -36.69 -13.96 -42.98
C SER A 120 -38.14 -14.03 -42.49
N ARG A 121 -39.10 -13.79 -43.39
CA ARG A 121 -40.54 -13.86 -43.09
C ARG A 121 -40.97 -15.25 -42.59
N GLU A 122 -40.26 -16.28 -42.99
CA GLU A 122 -40.52 -17.68 -42.61
C GLU A 122 -40.17 -17.92 -41.13
N ILE A 123 -39.09 -17.31 -40.63
CA ILE A 123 -38.68 -17.40 -39.23
C ILE A 123 -39.66 -16.67 -38.32
N SER A 124 -40.22 -15.54 -38.75
CA SER A 124 -41.30 -14.85 -38.03
C SER A 124 -42.53 -15.76 -37.85
N LEU A 125 -42.93 -16.48 -38.91
CA LEU A 125 -44.06 -17.43 -38.84
C LEU A 125 -43.77 -18.60 -37.88
N LYS A 126 -42.53 -19.09 -37.85
CA LYS A 126 -42.10 -20.16 -36.92
C LYS A 126 -42.12 -19.69 -35.47
N LEU A 127 -41.66 -18.48 -35.19
CA LEU A 127 -41.74 -17.84 -33.87
C LEU A 127 -43.21 -17.70 -33.40
N ASP A 128 -44.09 -17.20 -34.26
CA ASP A 128 -45.52 -17.03 -33.94
C ASP A 128 -46.26 -18.37 -33.73
N SER A 129 -45.81 -19.44 -34.39
CA SER A 129 -46.36 -20.78 -34.21
C SER A 129 -45.94 -21.47 -32.90
N GLY A 130 -45.05 -20.86 -32.10
CA GLY A 130 -44.55 -21.41 -30.85
C GLY A 130 -43.52 -22.55 -31.00
N LYS A 131 -43.17 -22.93 -32.24
CA LYS A 131 -42.20 -24.00 -32.54
C LYS A 131 -40.78 -23.73 -32.03
N LEU A 132 -40.45 -22.46 -31.78
CA LEU A 132 -39.15 -22.02 -31.30
C LEU A 132 -39.16 -21.59 -29.82
N ALA A 133 -40.24 -21.87 -29.08
CA ALA A 133 -40.42 -21.42 -27.69
C ALA A 133 -39.42 -22.04 -26.69
N ARG A 134 -38.70 -23.09 -27.09
CA ARG A 134 -37.67 -23.76 -26.26
C ARG A 134 -36.28 -23.11 -26.36
N LEU A 135 -36.10 -22.14 -27.25
CA LEU A 135 -34.84 -21.38 -27.35
C LEU A 135 -34.77 -20.35 -26.23
N ASP A 136 -33.57 -20.15 -25.69
CA ASP A 136 -33.33 -19.12 -24.69
C ASP A 136 -33.41 -17.72 -25.33
N TYR A 137 -32.81 -17.56 -26.51
CA TYR A 137 -32.91 -16.33 -27.30
C TYR A 137 -32.83 -16.59 -28.81
N VAL A 138 -33.39 -15.67 -29.60
CA VAL A 138 -33.25 -15.62 -31.06
C VAL A 138 -32.61 -14.29 -31.43
N PHE A 139 -31.68 -14.26 -32.37
CA PHE A 139 -31.00 -13.04 -32.82
C PHE A 139 -30.94 -12.98 -34.34
N SER A 140 -30.96 -11.76 -34.86
CA SER A 140 -30.74 -11.50 -36.27
C SER A 140 -29.26 -11.27 -36.52
N TRP A 141 -28.65 -12.03 -37.43
CA TRP A 141 -27.33 -11.69 -37.95
C TRP A 141 -27.45 -10.42 -38.81
N LEU A 142 -26.70 -9.38 -38.47
CA LEU A 142 -26.72 -8.08 -39.16
C LEU A 142 -25.37 -7.76 -39.85
N GLY A 143 -24.48 -8.76 -39.99
CA GLY A 143 -23.13 -8.56 -40.54
C GLY A 143 -22.18 -7.83 -39.58
N ASN A 144 -22.31 -8.06 -38.28
CA ASN A 144 -21.42 -7.48 -37.27
C ASN A 144 -21.19 -8.50 -36.14
N ALA A 145 -19.94 -8.93 -35.96
CA ALA A 145 -19.53 -9.87 -34.92
C ALA A 145 -19.70 -9.36 -33.47
N ASP A 146 -19.85 -8.04 -33.26
CA ASP A 146 -20.18 -7.45 -31.94
C ASP A 146 -21.46 -8.08 -31.33
N ILE A 147 -22.33 -8.66 -32.16
CA ILE A 147 -23.52 -9.40 -31.69
C ILE A 147 -23.17 -10.65 -30.89
N LEU A 148 -22.10 -11.37 -31.24
CA LEU A 148 -21.68 -12.57 -30.50
C LEU A 148 -21.25 -12.18 -29.09
N LEU A 149 -20.47 -11.10 -28.95
CA LEU A 149 -20.13 -10.52 -27.65
C LEU A 149 -21.40 -10.14 -26.87
N ALA A 150 -22.36 -9.46 -27.51
CA ALA A 150 -23.60 -9.06 -26.85
C ALA A 150 -24.44 -10.26 -26.37
N ILE A 151 -24.53 -11.34 -27.15
CA ILE A 151 -25.20 -12.59 -26.76
C ILE A 151 -24.55 -13.18 -25.52
N ILE A 152 -23.22 -13.36 -25.56
CA ILE A 152 -22.45 -13.91 -24.44
C ILE A 152 -22.68 -13.07 -23.18
N LYS A 153 -22.59 -11.74 -23.29
CA LYS A 153 -22.73 -10.84 -22.13
C LYS A 153 -24.15 -10.77 -21.60
N LEU A 154 -25.17 -10.87 -22.45
CA LEU A 154 -26.57 -10.94 -22.01
C LEU A 154 -26.82 -12.18 -21.16
N ILE A 155 -26.29 -13.32 -21.58
CA ILE A 155 -26.44 -14.58 -20.85
C ILE A 155 -25.62 -14.56 -19.56
N GLU A 156 -24.36 -14.10 -19.60
CA GLU A 156 -23.55 -13.94 -18.39
C GLU A 156 -24.19 -12.98 -17.37
N ASP A 157 -24.77 -11.88 -17.84
CA ASP A 157 -25.48 -10.92 -16.99
C ASP A 157 -26.69 -11.60 -16.31
N LYS A 158 -27.48 -12.39 -17.06
CA LYS A 158 -28.60 -13.19 -16.51
C LYS A 158 -28.13 -14.24 -15.49
N MET A 159 -27.03 -14.95 -15.76
CA MET A 159 -26.49 -16.01 -14.89
C MET A 159 -26.03 -15.49 -13.51
N ASN A 160 -25.59 -14.24 -13.42
CA ASN A 160 -25.05 -13.63 -12.21
C ASN A 160 -25.99 -12.62 -11.53
N LEU A 161 -27.13 -12.34 -12.15
CA LEU A 161 -28.00 -11.20 -11.85
C LEU A 161 -28.38 -11.07 -10.37
N ASP A 162 -28.86 -12.16 -9.77
CA ASP A 162 -29.38 -12.13 -8.39
C ASP A 162 -28.28 -11.73 -7.39
N VAL A 163 -27.11 -12.36 -7.48
CA VAL A 163 -25.98 -12.05 -6.58
C VAL A 163 -25.45 -10.64 -6.84
N ASP A 164 -25.22 -10.30 -8.10
CA ASP A 164 -24.61 -9.02 -8.49
C ASP A 164 -25.49 -7.83 -8.06
N VAL A 165 -26.80 -7.91 -8.28
CA VAL A 165 -27.72 -6.79 -8.01
C VAL A 165 -28.15 -6.76 -6.54
N THR A 166 -28.63 -7.87 -6.00
CA THR A 166 -29.28 -7.86 -4.66
C THR A 166 -28.29 -7.85 -3.50
N GLN A 167 -27.11 -8.47 -3.66
CA GLN A 167 -26.11 -8.55 -2.57
C GLN A 167 -25.07 -7.42 -2.64
N VAL A 168 -24.66 -7.00 -3.84
CA VAL A 168 -23.57 -6.03 -4.01
C VAL A 168 -24.06 -4.64 -4.46
N GLY A 169 -25.23 -4.57 -5.11
CA GLY A 169 -25.83 -3.31 -5.53
C GLY A 169 -25.54 -2.90 -6.98
N VAL A 170 -25.11 -3.84 -7.84
CA VAL A 170 -24.92 -3.57 -9.28
C VAL A 170 -26.20 -3.03 -9.91
N GLN A 171 -26.05 -2.08 -10.82
CA GLN A 171 -27.21 -1.44 -11.46
C GLN A 171 -27.68 -2.20 -12.70
N VAL A 172 -28.92 -1.92 -13.12
CA VAL A 172 -29.60 -2.61 -14.23
C VAL A 172 -30.22 -1.60 -15.20
N ILE A 173 -30.16 -1.94 -16.49
CA ILE A 173 -30.94 -1.32 -17.55
C ILE A 173 -31.96 -2.35 -18.07
N ILE A 174 -33.23 -1.96 -18.15
CA ILE A 174 -34.27 -2.80 -18.77
C ILE A 174 -34.42 -2.37 -20.23
N LEU A 175 -34.32 -3.34 -21.14
CA LEU A 175 -34.67 -3.20 -22.55
C LEU A 175 -35.93 -4.03 -22.82
N VAL A 176 -37.04 -3.37 -23.12
CA VAL A 176 -38.31 -4.02 -23.52
C VAL A 176 -38.47 -3.90 -25.02
N GLU A 177 -38.21 -4.98 -25.75
CA GLU A 177 -38.27 -5.04 -27.21
C GLU A 177 -38.56 -6.48 -27.64
N ASP A 178 -39.69 -6.69 -28.33
CA ASP A 178 -40.11 -8.00 -28.83
C ASP A 178 -39.62 -8.25 -30.27
N ASN A 179 -39.22 -7.20 -30.99
CA ASN A 179 -38.72 -7.35 -32.35
C ASN A 179 -37.24 -7.76 -32.37
N VAL A 180 -37.00 -8.99 -32.84
CA VAL A 180 -35.68 -9.62 -33.00
C VAL A 180 -34.65 -8.71 -33.66
N ARG A 181 -35.04 -8.01 -34.74
CA ARG A 181 -34.11 -7.17 -35.48
C ARG A 181 -33.66 -5.95 -34.67
N PHE A 182 -34.53 -5.37 -33.86
CA PHE A 182 -34.22 -4.18 -33.09
C PHE A 182 -33.33 -4.48 -31.88
N TYR A 183 -33.65 -5.47 -31.05
CA TYR A 183 -32.76 -5.78 -29.93
C TYR A 183 -31.42 -6.36 -30.39
N SER A 184 -31.37 -7.06 -31.52
CA SER A 184 -30.10 -7.52 -32.13
C SER A 184 -29.22 -6.35 -32.59
N SER A 185 -29.82 -5.20 -32.92
CA SER A 185 -29.09 -3.97 -33.26
C SER A 185 -28.72 -3.15 -32.02
N TYR A 186 -29.61 -3.11 -31.00
CA TYR A 186 -29.41 -2.28 -29.83
C TYR A 186 -28.41 -2.87 -28.83
N LEU A 187 -28.49 -4.17 -28.54
CA LEU A 187 -27.66 -4.79 -27.50
C LEU A 187 -26.15 -4.57 -27.73
N PRO A 188 -25.59 -4.77 -28.94
CA PRO A 188 -24.18 -4.47 -29.21
C PRO A 188 -23.81 -3.02 -28.90
N ASN A 189 -24.66 -2.07 -29.31
CA ASN A 189 -24.44 -0.64 -29.09
C ASN A 189 -24.49 -0.30 -27.60
N ILE A 190 -25.47 -0.81 -26.85
CA ILE A 190 -25.62 -0.54 -25.41
C ILE A 190 -24.45 -1.15 -24.64
N TYR A 191 -24.05 -2.39 -24.94
CA TYR A 191 -22.88 -3.01 -24.30
C TYR A 191 -21.59 -2.23 -24.57
N LYS A 192 -21.37 -1.80 -25.81
CA LYS A 192 -20.19 -0.99 -26.16
C LYS A 192 -20.14 0.32 -25.38
N ILE A 193 -21.29 0.98 -25.16
CA ILE A 193 -21.39 2.18 -24.32
C ILE A 193 -21.03 1.84 -22.86
N ILE A 194 -21.61 0.78 -22.29
CA ILE A 194 -21.34 0.35 -20.91
C ILE A 194 -19.86 0.03 -20.69
N PHE A 195 -19.23 -0.73 -21.60
CA PHE A 195 -17.83 -1.12 -21.45
C PHE A 195 -16.88 0.08 -21.60
N LYS A 196 -17.12 0.96 -22.58
CA LYS A 196 -16.34 2.20 -22.74
C LYS A 196 -16.46 3.09 -21.50
N GLN A 197 -17.67 3.23 -20.97
CA GLN A 197 -17.89 4.01 -19.76
C GLN A 197 -17.19 3.40 -18.54
N SER A 198 -17.33 2.08 -18.36
CA SER A 198 -16.72 1.37 -17.23
C SER A 198 -15.19 1.55 -17.23
N LYS A 199 -14.56 1.53 -18.42
CA LYS A 199 -13.13 1.82 -18.60
C LYS A 199 -12.73 3.24 -18.21
N SER A 200 -13.56 4.24 -18.51
CA SER A 200 -13.26 5.67 -18.31
C SER A 200 -13.10 6.08 -16.84
N PHE A 201 -13.80 5.42 -15.91
CA PHE A 201 -13.82 5.81 -14.48
C PHE A 201 -12.94 4.92 -13.59
N MET A 202 -12.12 4.06 -14.19
CA MET A 202 -11.17 3.18 -13.49
C MET A 202 -9.79 3.79 -13.31
N THR A 203 -9.63 5.05 -13.68
CA THR A 203 -8.35 5.75 -13.64
C THR A 203 -7.95 6.16 -12.23
N GLU A 204 -8.89 6.31 -11.29
CA GLU A 204 -8.60 6.73 -9.92
C GLU A 204 -7.85 5.64 -9.13
N ALA A 205 -6.58 5.90 -8.79
CA ALA A 205 -5.86 5.38 -7.61
C ALA A 205 -5.88 3.86 -7.34
N LEU A 206 -6.11 3.02 -8.35
CA LEU A 206 -6.20 1.56 -8.21
C LEU A 206 -5.07 0.86 -8.97
N ASN A 207 -4.61 -0.28 -8.45
CA ASN A 207 -3.75 -1.18 -9.22
C ASN A 207 -4.55 -1.92 -10.32
N ASP A 208 -3.86 -2.53 -11.29
CA ASP A 208 -4.53 -3.16 -12.44
C ASP A 208 -5.48 -4.31 -12.07
N HIS A 209 -5.16 -5.04 -11.00
CA HIS A 209 -6.03 -6.10 -10.50
C HIS A 209 -7.36 -5.55 -9.95
N GLN A 210 -7.31 -4.48 -9.14
CA GLN A 210 -8.49 -3.84 -8.57
C GLN A 210 -9.30 -3.11 -9.64
N LYS A 211 -8.62 -2.45 -10.58
CA LYS A 211 -9.22 -1.93 -11.82
C LYS A 211 -10.07 -3.04 -12.48
N MET A 212 -9.47 -4.20 -12.73
CA MET A 212 -10.17 -5.34 -13.34
C MET A 212 -11.36 -5.85 -12.52
N LEU A 213 -11.22 -5.96 -11.20
CA LEU A 213 -12.34 -6.38 -10.34
C LEU A 213 -13.49 -5.37 -10.41
N ARG A 214 -13.19 -4.06 -10.45
CA ARG A 214 -14.19 -2.99 -10.51
C ARG A 214 -15.02 -3.02 -11.80
N MET A 215 -14.45 -3.44 -12.94
CA MET A 215 -15.20 -3.65 -14.19
C MET A 215 -16.37 -4.62 -14.06
N ARG A 216 -16.33 -5.52 -13.08
CA ARG A 216 -17.41 -6.47 -12.82
C ARG A 216 -18.65 -5.79 -12.26
N GLY A 217 -18.48 -4.63 -11.64
CA GLY A 217 -19.54 -3.75 -11.14
C GLY A 217 -20.27 -2.94 -12.22
N ARG A 218 -19.95 -3.14 -13.50
CA ARG A 218 -20.67 -2.50 -14.61
C ARG A 218 -22.19 -2.78 -14.53
N PRO A 219 -23.04 -1.85 -15.01
CA PRO A 219 -24.46 -2.11 -15.14
C PRO A 219 -24.77 -3.35 -16.01
N LYS A 220 -25.79 -4.12 -15.62
CA LYS A 220 -26.30 -5.28 -16.37
C LYS A 220 -27.45 -4.87 -17.29
N ILE A 221 -27.62 -5.58 -18.41
CA ILE A 221 -28.78 -5.40 -19.28
C ILE A 221 -29.75 -6.56 -19.10
N LEU A 222 -31.03 -6.27 -18.93
CA LEU A 222 -32.10 -7.25 -18.92
C LEU A 222 -33.04 -7.01 -20.11
N LEU A 223 -33.11 -7.99 -21.00
CA LEU A 223 -34.03 -8.00 -22.12
C LEU A 223 -35.36 -8.62 -21.69
N ALA A 224 -36.44 -7.90 -21.91
CA ALA A 224 -37.82 -8.37 -21.79
C ALA A 224 -38.51 -8.28 -23.16
N THR A 225 -39.31 -9.28 -23.50
CA THR A 225 -40.05 -9.36 -24.77
C THR A 225 -41.56 -9.23 -24.57
N THR A 226 -42.03 -9.26 -23.33
CA THR A 226 -43.44 -9.11 -22.97
C THR A 226 -43.63 -8.10 -21.85
N TYR A 227 -44.86 -7.62 -21.69
CA TYR A 227 -45.22 -6.73 -20.59
C TYR A 227 -45.01 -7.40 -19.23
N GLU A 228 -45.38 -8.68 -19.11
CA GLU A 228 -45.29 -9.44 -17.88
C GLU A 228 -43.83 -9.64 -17.44
N GLU A 229 -42.93 -9.98 -18.37
CA GLU A 229 -41.49 -10.06 -18.09
C GLU A 229 -40.93 -8.71 -17.64
N ALA A 230 -41.31 -7.62 -18.31
CA ALA A 230 -40.85 -6.27 -17.97
C ALA A 230 -41.33 -5.83 -16.57
N GLU A 231 -42.59 -6.14 -16.23
CA GLU A 231 -43.19 -5.87 -14.92
C GLU A 231 -42.51 -6.67 -13.80
N GLU A 232 -42.25 -7.97 -14.01
CA GLU A 232 -41.56 -8.83 -13.06
C GLU A 232 -40.14 -8.32 -12.78
N ILE A 233 -39.38 -8.04 -13.86
CA ILE A 233 -38.01 -7.50 -13.76
C ILE A 233 -38.01 -6.17 -13.02
N TYR A 234 -38.94 -5.26 -13.35
CA TYR A 234 -39.05 -3.97 -12.69
C TYR A 234 -39.32 -4.12 -11.19
N HIS A 235 -40.31 -4.92 -10.80
CA HIS A 235 -40.64 -5.09 -9.38
C HIS A 235 -39.48 -5.69 -8.58
N LYS A 236 -38.75 -6.64 -9.17
CA LYS A 236 -37.60 -7.28 -8.53
C LYS A 236 -36.40 -6.34 -8.36
N TYR A 237 -36.14 -5.45 -9.33
CA TYR A 237 -34.90 -4.65 -9.38
C TYR A 237 -35.07 -3.12 -9.37
N LYS A 238 -36.27 -2.59 -9.12
CA LYS A 238 -36.57 -1.14 -9.11
C LYS A 238 -35.63 -0.27 -8.27
N ASN A 239 -35.01 -0.83 -7.23
CA ASN A 239 -34.09 -0.10 -6.34
C ASN A 239 -32.68 0.09 -6.94
N ASN A 240 -32.35 -0.61 -8.03
CA ASN A 240 -31.03 -0.68 -8.66
C ASN A 240 -31.11 -0.36 -10.16
N LEU A 241 -32.05 0.46 -10.58
CA LEU A 241 -32.35 0.70 -11.99
C LEU A 241 -31.76 2.05 -12.45
N LEU A 242 -30.99 2.05 -13.54
CA LEU A 242 -30.46 3.28 -14.16
C LEU A 242 -31.44 3.90 -15.15
N GLY A 243 -32.12 3.06 -15.91
CA GLY A 243 -33.13 3.50 -16.85
C GLY A 243 -33.76 2.37 -17.64
N ILE A 244 -34.80 2.73 -18.40
CA ILE A 244 -35.63 1.79 -19.16
C ILE A 244 -35.68 2.24 -20.61
N ILE A 245 -35.53 1.29 -21.53
CA ILE A 245 -35.79 1.49 -22.96
C ILE A 245 -36.95 0.57 -23.30
N SER A 246 -38.05 1.10 -23.82
CA SER A 246 -39.25 0.30 -24.09
C SER A 246 -39.80 0.63 -25.47
N ASP A 247 -40.19 -0.39 -26.23
CA ASP A 247 -41.05 -0.19 -27.39
C ASP A 247 -42.46 0.25 -26.97
N MET A 248 -43.22 0.82 -27.90
CA MET A 248 -44.59 1.25 -27.68
C MET A 248 -45.57 0.06 -27.71
N SER A 249 -45.32 -0.92 -28.56
CA SER A 249 -46.20 -2.05 -28.82
C SER A 249 -45.49 -3.38 -28.61
N TYR A 250 -46.02 -4.23 -27.72
CA TYR A 250 -45.57 -5.61 -27.53
C TYR A 250 -46.69 -6.44 -26.89
N LYS A 251 -46.48 -7.74 -26.73
CA LYS A 251 -47.48 -8.65 -26.16
C LYS A 251 -47.72 -8.34 -24.67
N ARG A 252 -49.00 -8.27 -24.29
CA ARG A 252 -49.51 -8.18 -22.92
C ARG A 252 -50.61 -9.22 -22.76
N LYS A 253 -50.49 -10.10 -21.77
CA LYS A 253 -51.35 -11.29 -21.58
C LYS A 253 -51.45 -12.15 -22.83
N GLY A 254 -50.33 -12.29 -23.55
CA GLY A 254 -50.24 -13.05 -24.80
C GLY A 254 -50.82 -12.36 -26.05
N VAL A 255 -51.44 -11.19 -25.92
CA VAL A 255 -52.06 -10.45 -27.04
C VAL A 255 -51.27 -9.18 -27.32
N LEU A 256 -51.07 -8.85 -28.60
CA LEU A 256 -50.39 -7.60 -28.99
C LEU A 256 -51.19 -6.38 -28.52
N ASP A 257 -50.59 -5.58 -27.63
CA ASP A 257 -51.15 -4.32 -27.14
C ASP A 257 -50.30 -3.16 -27.68
N LYS A 258 -50.93 -2.32 -28.52
CA LYS A 258 -50.28 -1.17 -29.16
C LYS A 258 -49.86 -0.08 -28.18
N LYS A 259 -50.31 -0.14 -26.92
CA LYS A 259 -50.00 0.82 -25.86
C LYS A 259 -49.34 0.13 -24.66
N ALA A 260 -48.85 -1.10 -24.81
CA ALA A 260 -48.20 -1.84 -23.73
C ALA A 260 -47.04 -1.03 -23.12
N GLY A 261 -46.19 -0.44 -23.97
CA GLY A 261 -45.11 0.46 -23.58
C GLY A 261 -45.57 1.65 -22.77
N LEU A 262 -46.65 2.31 -23.23
CA LEU A 262 -47.24 3.44 -22.52
C LEU A 262 -47.76 3.05 -21.13
N HIS A 263 -48.41 1.89 -21.01
CA HIS A 263 -48.90 1.38 -19.73
C HIS A 263 -47.74 1.08 -18.77
N PHE A 264 -46.66 0.48 -19.27
CA PHE A 264 -45.47 0.19 -18.48
C PHE A 264 -44.76 1.49 -18.03
N CYS A 265 -44.55 2.44 -18.95
CA CYS A 265 -43.96 3.73 -18.64
C CYS A 265 -44.75 4.51 -17.57
N LYS A 266 -46.10 4.50 -17.64
CA LYS A 266 -46.94 5.14 -16.61
C LYS A 266 -46.77 4.50 -15.25
N MET A 267 -46.82 3.16 -15.18
CA MET A 267 -46.58 2.42 -13.93
C MET A 267 -45.21 2.76 -13.32
N VAL A 268 -44.17 2.84 -14.14
CA VAL A 268 -42.82 3.21 -13.68
C VAL A 268 -42.80 4.65 -13.16
N LYS A 269 -43.40 5.60 -13.90
CA LYS A 269 -43.42 7.03 -13.53
C LYS A 269 -44.28 7.34 -12.30
N ASP A 270 -45.32 6.56 -12.05
CA ASP A 270 -46.15 6.66 -10.84
C ASP A 270 -45.35 6.23 -9.60
N ASN A 271 -44.44 5.25 -9.75
CA ASN A 271 -43.56 4.78 -8.68
C ASN A 271 -42.28 5.63 -8.51
N ASP A 272 -41.63 6.02 -9.61
CA ASP A 272 -40.47 6.92 -9.65
C ASP A 272 -40.62 7.94 -10.78
N LYS A 273 -41.07 9.14 -10.41
CA LYS A 273 -41.29 10.27 -11.32
C LYS A 273 -40.04 10.67 -12.12
N PHE A 274 -38.85 10.46 -11.55
CA PHE A 274 -37.57 10.87 -12.12
C PHE A 274 -36.83 9.72 -12.80
N MET A 275 -37.44 8.55 -12.95
CA MET A 275 -36.82 7.44 -13.65
C MET A 275 -36.61 7.80 -15.14
N PRO A 276 -35.37 7.69 -15.67
CA PRO A 276 -35.12 7.83 -17.11
C PRO A 276 -35.80 6.71 -17.88
N VAL A 277 -36.67 7.09 -18.82
CA VAL A 277 -37.34 6.14 -19.72
C VAL A 277 -37.24 6.64 -21.15
N LEU A 278 -36.88 5.75 -22.06
CA LEU A 278 -36.82 5.97 -23.49
C LEU A 278 -37.91 5.15 -24.16
N LEU A 279 -38.94 5.83 -24.67
CA LEU A 279 -39.98 5.19 -25.46
C LEU A 279 -39.58 5.23 -26.94
N GLN A 280 -39.68 4.10 -27.62
CA GLN A 280 -39.46 4.04 -29.06
C GLN A 280 -40.73 3.61 -29.78
N SER A 281 -40.90 4.08 -31.02
CA SER A 281 -42.05 3.71 -31.86
C SER A 281 -41.74 3.92 -33.33
N SER A 282 -42.40 3.15 -34.19
CA SER A 282 -42.48 3.39 -35.64
C SER A 282 -43.53 4.44 -36.00
N ASP A 283 -44.30 4.93 -35.02
CA ASP A 283 -45.30 5.98 -35.17
C ASP A 283 -44.80 7.29 -34.53
N GLN A 284 -44.76 8.35 -35.34
CA GLN A 284 -44.27 9.66 -34.93
C GLN A 284 -45.23 10.38 -33.97
N GLU A 285 -46.53 10.07 -34.00
CA GLU A 285 -47.54 10.68 -33.13
C GLU A 285 -47.30 10.36 -31.66
N VAL A 286 -46.64 9.23 -31.38
CA VAL A 286 -46.23 8.80 -30.03
C VAL A 286 -45.28 9.80 -29.37
N ARG A 287 -44.60 10.66 -30.16
CA ARG A 287 -43.73 11.71 -29.63
C ARG A 287 -44.46 12.67 -28.69
N GLU A 288 -45.69 13.08 -29.04
CA GLU A 288 -46.44 14.00 -28.19
C GLU A 288 -46.88 13.30 -26.90
N ILE A 289 -47.29 12.04 -26.97
CA ILE A 289 -47.62 11.22 -25.80
C ILE A 289 -46.39 11.08 -24.87
N ALA A 290 -45.21 10.82 -25.44
CA ALA A 290 -43.97 10.71 -24.68
C ALA A 290 -43.62 12.02 -23.96
N ARG A 291 -43.85 13.18 -24.60
CA ARG A 291 -43.69 14.50 -23.97
C ARG A 291 -44.66 14.71 -22.81
N GLU A 292 -45.93 14.33 -22.96
CA GLU A 292 -46.94 14.45 -21.91
C GLU A 292 -46.55 13.69 -20.63
N ILE A 293 -46.04 12.47 -20.78
CA ILE A 293 -45.57 11.64 -19.65
C ILE A 293 -44.11 11.91 -19.24
N LYS A 294 -43.46 12.89 -19.89
CA LYS A 294 -42.07 13.31 -19.63
C LYS A 294 -41.06 12.16 -19.73
N VAL A 295 -41.10 11.44 -20.85
CA VAL A 295 -40.11 10.41 -21.22
C VAL A 295 -39.43 10.77 -22.54
N GLY A 296 -38.24 10.23 -22.77
CA GLY A 296 -37.54 10.36 -24.04
C GLY A 296 -38.29 9.64 -25.17
N PHE A 297 -38.12 10.11 -26.40
CA PHE A 297 -38.72 9.48 -27.58
C PHE A 297 -37.71 9.27 -28.70
N ILE A 298 -37.68 8.06 -29.27
CA ILE A 298 -36.92 7.76 -30.49
C ILE A 298 -37.84 7.17 -31.56
N TYR A 299 -37.65 7.65 -32.79
CA TYR A 299 -38.36 7.15 -33.96
C TYR A 299 -37.59 5.98 -34.59
N LYS A 300 -38.19 4.79 -34.66
CA LYS A 300 -37.54 3.55 -35.13
C LYS A 300 -37.03 3.64 -36.58
N ASN A 301 -37.67 4.44 -37.44
CA ASN A 301 -37.22 4.63 -38.83
C ASN A 301 -36.29 5.84 -39.01
N SER A 302 -35.73 6.38 -37.93
CA SER A 302 -34.73 7.45 -37.98
C SER A 302 -33.45 6.94 -38.65
N LYS A 303 -32.88 7.75 -39.55
CA LYS A 303 -31.56 7.46 -40.16
C LYS A 303 -30.42 7.46 -39.13
N ASN A 304 -30.63 8.14 -37.98
CA ASN A 304 -29.63 8.31 -36.93
C ASN A 304 -30.03 7.57 -35.63
N LEU A 305 -30.78 6.47 -35.74
CA LEU A 305 -31.33 5.73 -34.61
C LEU A 305 -30.28 5.35 -33.55
N SER A 306 -29.16 4.75 -34.00
CA SER A 306 -28.08 4.31 -33.12
C SER A 306 -27.40 5.47 -32.38
N HIS A 307 -27.21 6.60 -33.06
CA HIS A 307 -26.65 7.82 -32.47
C HIS A 307 -27.60 8.41 -31.42
N GLN A 308 -28.89 8.53 -31.75
CA GLN A 308 -29.90 9.04 -30.81
C GLN A 308 -30.02 8.17 -29.55
N LEU A 309 -29.97 6.84 -29.72
CA LEU A 309 -29.97 5.90 -28.60
C LEU A 309 -28.73 6.11 -27.72
N ARG A 310 -27.55 6.22 -28.34
CA ARG A 310 -26.30 6.47 -27.63
C ARG A 310 -26.33 7.78 -26.86
N ASP A 311 -26.80 8.86 -27.48
CA ASP A 311 -26.86 10.18 -26.86
C ASP A 311 -27.81 10.17 -25.66
N PHE A 312 -28.97 9.51 -25.78
CA PHE A 312 -29.91 9.39 -24.68
C PHE A 312 -29.34 8.58 -23.51
N ILE A 313 -28.74 7.41 -23.76
CA ILE A 313 -28.14 6.58 -22.71
C ILE A 313 -27.02 7.35 -22.01
N THR A 314 -26.16 8.02 -22.78
CA THR A 314 -25.08 8.88 -22.26
C THR A 314 -25.68 9.94 -21.32
N GLN A 315 -26.57 10.78 -21.84
CA GLN A 315 -27.09 11.91 -21.08
C GLN A 315 -27.94 11.50 -19.85
N TYR A 316 -28.82 10.51 -19.98
CA TYR A 316 -29.87 10.29 -18.99
C TYR A 316 -29.67 9.07 -18.09
N PHE A 317 -28.91 8.05 -18.51
CA PHE A 317 -28.66 6.87 -17.66
C PHE A 317 -27.41 7.06 -16.77
N ALA A 318 -26.98 8.31 -16.59
CA ALA A 318 -25.78 8.72 -15.86
C ALA A 318 -24.47 8.15 -16.46
N PHE A 319 -24.44 8.00 -17.80
CA PHE A 319 -23.28 7.55 -18.55
C PHE A 319 -22.42 8.76 -19.00
N GLY A 320 -21.13 8.80 -18.66
CA GLY A 320 -20.29 9.98 -18.93
C GLY A 320 -20.33 11.02 -17.80
N ASP A 321 -19.77 12.21 -18.02
CA ASP A 321 -19.55 13.24 -16.99
C ASP A 321 -20.83 13.68 -16.30
N PHE A 322 -20.71 14.10 -15.04
CA PHE A 322 -21.82 14.75 -14.34
C PHE A 322 -21.94 16.18 -14.82
N VAL A 323 -23.07 16.54 -15.41
CA VAL A 323 -23.36 17.91 -15.83
C VAL A 323 -24.32 18.53 -14.83
N PHE A 324 -23.88 19.63 -14.23
CA PHE A 324 -24.74 20.49 -13.43
C PHE A 324 -25.40 21.51 -14.35
N GLU A 325 -26.73 21.51 -14.36
CA GLU A 325 -27.54 22.32 -15.25
C GLU A 325 -28.34 23.36 -14.46
N ASP A 326 -28.58 24.51 -15.07
CA ASP A 326 -29.56 25.47 -14.56
C ASP A 326 -30.97 24.86 -14.72
N PRO A 327 -31.76 24.74 -13.63
CA PRO A 327 -33.05 24.08 -13.68
C PRO A 327 -34.11 24.84 -14.50
N ASN A 328 -33.91 26.14 -14.74
CA ASN A 328 -34.84 27.01 -15.47
C ASN A 328 -34.49 27.08 -16.96
N THR A 329 -33.19 27.13 -17.29
CA THR A 329 -32.73 27.32 -18.68
C THR A 329 -32.23 26.03 -19.34
N GLY A 330 -31.87 25.01 -18.55
CA GLY A 330 -31.23 23.78 -19.05
C GLY A 330 -29.79 23.98 -19.53
N GLN A 331 -29.18 25.14 -19.26
CA GLN A 331 -27.81 25.44 -19.65
C GLN A 331 -26.82 24.71 -18.73
N GLU A 332 -25.77 24.13 -19.32
CA GLU A 332 -24.62 23.58 -18.58
C GLU A 332 -23.91 24.70 -17.82
N LEU A 333 -23.80 24.54 -16.49
CA LEU A 333 -23.10 25.46 -15.60
C LEU A 333 -21.69 24.96 -15.29
N LEU A 334 -21.59 23.72 -14.82
CA LEU A 334 -20.34 23.07 -14.42
C LEU A 334 -20.37 21.58 -14.76
N ARG A 335 -19.19 20.98 -14.89
CA ARG A 335 -19.02 19.57 -15.28
C ARG A 335 -18.01 18.89 -14.37
N ALA A 336 -18.34 17.68 -13.93
CA ALA A 336 -17.44 16.82 -13.16
C ALA A 336 -17.21 15.50 -13.90
N THR A 337 -15.95 15.24 -14.28
CA THR A 337 -15.59 14.02 -15.01
C THR A 337 -15.38 12.84 -14.07
N ASP A 338 -14.75 13.08 -12.92
CA ASP A 338 -14.38 12.09 -11.91
C ASP A 338 -14.76 12.57 -10.49
N LEU A 339 -14.40 11.76 -9.48
CA LEU A 339 -14.75 12.06 -8.09
C LEU A 339 -13.97 13.27 -7.55
N LYS A 340 -12.75 13.53 -8.07
CA LYS A 340 -11.94 14.71 -7.72
C LYS A 340 -12.61 15.99 -8.23
N ASN A 341 -12.97 16.05 -9.50
CA ASN A 341 -13.67 17.19 -10.06
C ASN A 341 -15.06 17.37 -9.44
N LEU A 342 -15.78 16.29 -9.10
CA LEU A 342 -17.05 16.42 -8.39
C LEU A 342 -16.83 17.11 -7.04
N GLN A 343 -15.80 16.72 -6.32
CA GLN A 343 -15.44 17.33 -5.04
C GLN A 343 -15.12 18.83 -5.18
N GLU A 344 -14.38 19.24 -6.21
CA GLU A 344 -14.04 20.64 -6.50
C GLU A 344 -15.28 21.46 -6.91
N VAL A 345 -16.10 20.93 -7.82
CA VAL A 345 -17.28 21.60 -8.37
C VAL A 345 -18.35 21.87 -7.30
N LEU A 346 -18.46 21.02 -6.28
CA LEU A 346 -19.42 21.18 -5.18
C LEU A 346 -19.28 22.51 -4.42
N TYR A 347 -18.11 23.16 -4.44
CA TYR A 347 -17.95 24.49 -3.86
C TYR A 347 -18.43 25.62 -4.76
N HIS A 348 -18.31 25.46 -6.07
CA HIS A 348 -18.51 26.55 -7.04
C HIS A 348 -19.92 26.57 -7.66
N ILE A 349 -20.65 25.46 -7.58
CA ILE A 349 -21.98 25.37 -8.18
C ILE A 349 -23.01 26.30 -7.50
N PRO A 350 -23.90 26.98 -8.24
CA PRO A 350 -25.01 27.75 -7.67
C PRO A 350 -26.01 26.93 -6.84
N ASP A 351 -26.63 27.53 -5.83
CA ASP A 351 -27.55 26.86 -4.89
C ASP A 351 -28.79 26.25 -5.56
N GLU A 352 -29.37 26.93 -6.55
CA GLU A 352 -30.56 26.42 -7.26
C GLU A 352 -30.27 25.13 -8.02
N SER A 353 -29.14 25.08 -8.73
CA SER A 353 -28.70 23.88 -9.44
C SER A 353 -28.32 22.78 -8.45
N PHE A 354 -27.57 23.11 -7.39
CA PHE A 354 -27.22 22.13 -6.36
C PHE A 354 -28.45 21.47 -5.75
N LEU A 355 -29.43 22.26 -5.30
CA LEU A 355 -30.70 21.77 -4.76
C LEU A 355 -31.48 20.93 -5.77
N TYR A 356 -31.48 21.34 -7.05
CA TYR A 356 -32.13 20.60 -8.13
C TYR A 356 -31.56 19.19 -8.30
N HIS A 357 -30.24 19.05 -8.35
CA HIS A 357 -29.56 17.77 -8.58
C HIS A 357 -29.60 16.85 -7.35
N ILE A 358 -29.47 17.40 -6.13
CA ILE A 358 -29.48 16.60 -4.90
C ILE A 358 -30.87 16.07 -4.57
N SER A 359 -31.92 16.90 -4.68
CA SER A 359 -33.30 16.50 -4.40
C SER A 359 -33.82 15.39 -5.31
N ARG A 360 -33.19 15.20 -6.48
CA ARG A 360 -33.52 14.17 -7.47
C ARG A 360 -32.57 12.98 -7.47
N ASN A 361 -31.67 12.90 -6.49
CA ASN A 361 -30.67 11.82 -6.37
C ASN A 361 -29.77 11.68 -7.61
N HIS A 362 -29.56 12.74 -8.39
CA HIS A 362 -28.74 12.68 -9.61
C HIS A 362 -27.30 12.26 -9.27
N ILE A 363 -26.72 12.83 -8.22
CA ILE A 363 -25.36 12.53 -7.78
C ILE A 363 -25.24 11.06 -7.35
N SER A 364 -26.18 10.55 -6.54
CA SER A 364 -26.19 9.14 -6.14
C SER A 364 -26.28 8.20 -7.35
N LYS A 365 -27.17 8.47 -8.31
CA LYS A 365 -27.29 7.67 -9.56
C LYS A 365 -25.98 7.64 -10.34
N TRP A 366 -25.33 8.79 -10.47
CA TRP A 366 -24.03 8.92 -11.15
C TRP A 366 -22.90 8.14 -10.47
N LEU A 367 -22.87 8.14 -9.13
CA LEU A 367 -21.93 7.33 -8.35
C LEU A 367 -22.20 5.82 -8.50
N ARG A 368 -23.48 5.39 -8.49
CA ARG A 368 -23.83 3.98 -8.70
C ARG A 368 -23.45 3.48 -10.08
N ALA A 369 -23.64 4.28 -11.13
CA ALA A 369 -23.23 3.94 -12.49
C ALA A 369 -21.71 3.67 -12.60
N ARG A 370 -20.90 4.25 -11.70
CA ARG A 370 -19.44 4.09 -11.59
C ARG A 370 -18.98 3.05 -10.55
N ALA A 371 -19.93 2.25 -10.05
CA ALA A 371 -19.72 1.28 -8.99
C ALA A 371 -19.15 1.87 -7.68
N LEU A 372 -19.41 3.14 -7.39
CA LEU A 372 -19.09 3.81 -6.12
C LEU A 372 -20.21 3.60 -5.10
N PHE A 373 -20.64 2.34 -4.89
CA PHE A 373 -21.84 2.01 -4.13
C PHE A 373 -21.85 2.56 -2.70
N PRO A 374 -20.79 2.43 -1.87
CA PRO A 374 -20.83 2.91 -0.49
C PRO A 374 -21.10 4.42 -0.37
N LEU A 375 -20.49 5.21 -1.26
CA LEU A 375 -20.69 6.66 -1.30
C LEU A 375 -22.09 7.00 -1.87
N ALA A 376 -22.53 6.25 -2.88
CA ALA A 376 -23.84 6.43 -3.48
C ALA A 376 -25.00 6.08 -2.52
N ASP A 377 -24.83 5.05 -1.71
CA ASP A 377 -25.77 4.65 -0.65
C ASP A 377 -25.89 5.76 0.39
N LEU A 378 -24.74 6.26 0.88
CA LEU A 378 -24.70 7.40 1.80
C LEU A 378 -25.45 8.61 1.23
N PHE A 379 -25.19 8.99 -0.02
CA PHE A 379 -25.80 10.16 -0.64
C PHE A 379 -27.29 9.98 -0.93
N LYS A 380 -27.77 8.73 -1.05
CA LYS A 380 -29.20 8.43 -1.29
C LYS A 380 -30.04 8.61 -0.02
N GLU A 381 -29.47 8.37 1.15
CA GLU A 381 -30.17 8.47 2.44
C GLU A 381 -30.27 9.90 2.99
N ILE A 382 -29.58 10.83 2.34
CA ILE A 382 -29.41 12.20 2.81
C ILE A 382 -30.31 13.14 2.01
N HIS A 383 -31.13 13.89 2.72
CA HIS A 383 -31.97 14.93 2.13
C HIS A 383 -31.49 16.32 2.58
N PRO A 384 -31.62 17.36 1.74
CA PRO A 384 -31.27 18.74 2.14
C PRO A 384 -31.98 19.21 3.41
N GLU A 385 -33.16 18.64 3.69
CA GLU A 385 -33.97 18.90 4.88
C GLU A 385 -33.37 18.34 6.18
N ASP A 386 -32.37 17.45 6.09
CA ASP A 386 -31.65 16.91 7.25
C ASP A 386 -30.60 17.89 7.81
N PHE A 387 -30.37 19.04 7.16
CA PHE A 387 -29.36 20.05 7.54
C PHE A 387 -29.96 21.44 7.76
N ASP A 388 -29.25 22.28 8.51
CA ASP A 388 -29.70 23.65 8.79
C ASP A 388 -29.51 24.58 7.57
N SER A 389 -28.61 24.22 6.64
CA SER A 389 -28.40 24.98 5.41
C SER A 389 -27.85 24.13 4.24
N LEU A 390 -28.00 24.66 3.02
CA LEU A 390 -27.38 24.07 1.82
C LEU A 390 -25.85 24.03 1.91
N ASN A 391 -25.23 25.01 2.58
CA ASN A 391 -23.79 25.03 2.78
C ASN A 391 -23.31 23.88 3.68
N GLU A 392 -24.08 23.51 4.70
CA GLU A 392 -23.78 22.33 5.50
C GLU A 392 -23.92 21.04 4.71
N THR A 393 -24.93 20.97 3.84
CA THR A 393 -25.09 19.84 2.92
C THR A 393 -23.87 19.72 2.00
N ARG A 394 -23.41 20.82 1.40
CA ARG A 394 -22.19 20.84 0.55
C ARG A 394 -20.95 20.37 1.31
N ARG A 395 -20.72 20.93 2.51
CA ARG A 395 -19.59 20.55 3.36
C ARG A 395 -19.63 19.06 3.71
N PHE A 396 -20.80 18.54 4.06
CA PHE A 396 -20.97 17.12 4.33
C PHE A 396 -20.60 16.25 3.12
N LEU A 397 -21.12 16.55 1.92
CA LEU A 397 -20.81 15.77 0.72
C LEU A 397 -19.32 15.85 0.37
N TYR A 398 -18.73 17.05 0.49
CA TYR A 398 -17.31 17.27 0.29
C TYR A 398 -16.46 16.41 1.23
N GLU A 399 -16.75 16.45 2.53
CA GLU A 399 -16.05 15.64 3.54
C GLU A 399 -16.27 14.14 3.33
N ALA A 400 -17.47 13.73 2.94
CA ALA A 400 -17.76 12.33 2.63
C ALA A 400 -16.97 11.82 1.42
N ILE A 401 -16.86 12.64 0.37
CA ILE A 401 -16.01 12.34 -0.80
C ILE A 401 -14.54 12.28 -0.38
N ALA A 402 -14.05 13.27 0.36
CA ALA A 402 -12.67 13.30 0.85
C ALA A 402 -12.33 12.04 1.66
N LYS A 403 -13.16 11.70 2.67
CA LYS A 403 -13.00 10.50 3.49
C LYS A 403 -13.04 9.22 2.65
N PHE A 404 -13.92 9.15 1.65
CA PHE A 404 -13.98 8.00 0.74
C PHE A 404 -12.71 7.86 -0.08
N ARG A 405 -12.20 8.96 -0.65
CA ARG A 405 -10.95 8.99 -1.44
C ARG A 405 -9.74 8.61 -0.59
N MET A 406 -9.63 9.16 0.62
CA MET A 406 -8.59 8.78 1.59
C MET A 406 -8.65 7.28 1.94
N TYR A 407 -9.84 6.75 2.19
CA TYR A 407 -10.01 5.32 2.50
C TYR A 407 -9.66 4.41 1.31
N LYS A 408 -10.01 4.83 0.09
CA LYS A 408 -9.74 4.07 -1.14
C LYS A 408 -8.27 4.11 -1.55
N GLY A 409 -7.60 5.25 -1.40
CA GLY A 409 -6.18 5.41 -1.70
C GLY A 409 -5.25 4.64 -0.76
N ARG A 410 -5.76 4.12 0.36
CA ARG A 410 -4.99 3.34 1.34
C ARG A 410 -4.98 1.84 1.06
N GLY A 411 -3.89 1.20 1.46
CA GLY A 411 -3.63 -0.22 1.35
C GLY A 411 -3.42 -0.71 -0.07
N VAL A 412 -3.17 0.22 -1.00
CA VAL A 412 -2.97 -0.03 -2.43
C VAL A 412 -1.72 0.70 -2.88
N ILE A 413 -0.90 0.02 -3.68
CA ILE A 413 0.21 0.66 -4.38
C ILE A 413 -0.36 1.30 -5.65
N ALA A 414 -0.67 2.58 -5.59
CA ALA A 414 -1.18 3.34 -6.73
C ALA A 414 -0.04 3.72 -7.68
N GLU A 415 -0.33 3.71 -8.99
CA GLU A 415 0.56 4.29 -10.00
C GLU A 415 0.54 5.82 -9.87
N PHE A 416 1.72 6.43 -9.85
CA PHE A 416 1.85 7.88 -9.82
C PHE A 416 1.51 8.46 -11.20
N ARG A 417 0.57 9.39 -11.23
CA ARG A 417 0.15 10.11 -12.44
C ARG A 417 0.10 11.60 -12.12
N PRO A 418 0.94 12.45 -12.75
CA PRO A 418 1.06 13.86 -12.40
C PRO A 418 -0.28 14.61 -12.27
N GLU A 419 -1.24 14.33 -13.17
CA GLU A 419 -2.52 15.05 -13.23
C GLU A 419 -3.51 14.59 -12.15
N GLN A 420 -3.32 13.37 -11.64
CA GLN A 420 -4.21 12.73 -10.67
C GLN A 420 -3.61 12.69 -9.26
N PHE A 421 -2.31 13.00 -9.13
CA PHE A 421 -1.65 13.08 -7.85
C PHE A 421 -2.29 14.18 -7.01
N ASP A 422 -2.69 13.84 -5.79
CA ASP A 422 -3.33 14.78 -4.87
C ASP A 422 -3.10 14.40 -3.41
N GLU A 423 -3.64 15.23 -2.52
CA GLU A 423 -3.38 15.13 -1.09
C GLU A 423 -3.88 13.82 -0.43
N TYR A 424 -4.78 13.08 -1.08
CA TYR A 424 -5.41 11.86 -0.54
C TYR A 424 -4.64 10.58 -0.88
N LEU A 425 -3.66 10.64 -1.78
CA LEU A 425 -2.78 9.52 -2.09
C LEU A 425 -1.64 9.46 -1.08
N THR A 426 -1.59 8.38 -0.30
CA THR A 426 -0.58 8.21 0.76
C THR A 426 0.66 7.46 0.25
N PHE A 427 0.49 6.44 -0.59
CA PHE A 427 1.58 5.62 -1.12
C PHE A 427 1.46 5.44 -2.64
N THR A 428 2.46 5.88 -3.40
CA THR A 428 2.45 5.83 -4.88
C THR A 428 3.79 5.36 -5.45
N ARG A 429 3.76 4.83 -6.68
CA ARG A 429 4.94 4.32 -7.40
C ARG A 429 5.11 5.02 -8.75
N ILE A 430 6.33 5.44 -9.05
CA ILE A 430 6.81 5.85 -10.38
C ILE A 430 7.71 4.73 -10.92
N GLY A 431 7.47 4.29 -12.16
CA GLY A 431 8.19 3.17 -12.77
C GLY A 431 7.48 1.81 -12.60
N GLU A 432 7.93 0.82 -13.38
CA GLU A 432 7.33 -0.52 -13.39
C GLU A 432 8.12 -1.56 -12.59
N GLY A 433 9.36 -1.24 -12.24
CA GLY A 433 10.28 -2.10 -11.52
C GLY A 433 9.87 -2.39 -10.08
N SER A 434 10.75 -3.09 -9.38
CA SER A 434 10.56 -3.42 -7.97
C SER A 434 10.61 -2.15 -7.11
N LEU A 435 9.87 -2.14 -6.01
CA LEU A 435 9.88 -1.06 -5.04
C LEU A 435 11.12 -1.11 -4.11
N GLY A 436 11.74 -2.28 -3.99
CA GLY A 436 12.72 -2.58 -2.94
C GLY A 436 12.10 -2.84 -1.56
N GLY A 437 12.95 -3.15 -0.60
CA GLY A 437 12.64 -3.59 0.76
C GLY A 437 11.80 -2.63 1.57
N LYS A 438 12.37 -1.44 1.85
CA LYS A 438 11.75 -0.42 2.70
C LYS A 438 10.39 0.00 2.18
N ALA A 439 10.32 0.25 0.88
CA ALA A 439 9.08 0.62 0.20
C ALA A 439 8.01 -0.47 0.29
N ARG A 440 8.37 -1.76 0.10
CA ARG A 440 7.45 -2.88 0.30
C ARG A 440 6.97 -2.96 1.75
N GLY A 441 7.86 -2.74 2.72
CA GLY A 441 7.52 -2.68 4.14
C GLY A 441 6.52 -1.55 4.44
N LEU A 442 6.72 -0.37 3.89
CA LEU A 442 5.79 0.77 4.01
C LEU A 442 4.43 0.50 3.35
N ALA A 443 4.42 -0.07 2.13
CA ALA A 443 3.18 -0.48 1.46
C ALA A 443 2.43 -1.55 2.28
N PHE A 444 3.16 -2.47 2.91
CA PHE A 444 2.60 -3.47 3.81
C PHE A 444 2.00 -2.81 5.07
N LEU A 445 2.69 -1.84 5.69
CA LEU A 445 2.16 -1.08 6.82
C LEU A 445 0.85 -0.38 6.47
N ASP A 446 0.78 0.29 5.33
CA ASP A 446 -0.45 0.96 4.88
C ASP A 446 -1.61 -0.03 4.68
N SER A 447 -1.32 -1.20 4.10
CA SER A 447 -2.30 -2.29 3.97
C SER A 447 -2.73 -2.86 5.32
N MET A 448 -1.78 -3.04 6.24
CA MET A 448 -2.01 -3.53 7.60
C MET A 448 -2.92 -2.59 8.40
N ILE A 449 -2.65 -1.28 8.33
CA ILE A 449 -3.45 -0.22 8.98
C ILE A 449 -4.90 -0.29 8.49
N LYS A 450 -5.10 -0.42 7.17
CA LYS A 450 -6.45 -0.51 6.56
C LYS A 450 -7.19 -1.78 6.96
N ARG A 451 -6.58 -2.95 6.82
CA ARG A 451 -7.22 -4.26 7.11
C ARG A 451 -7.62 -4.42 8.58
N ASN A 452 -6.86 -3.80 9.48
CA ASN A 452 -7.07 -3.91 10.92
C ASN A 452 -7.80 -2.70 11.53
N HIS A 453 -8.34 -1.80 10.69
CA HIS A 453 -9.07 -0.59 11.11
C HIS A 453 -8.31 0.22 12.18
N LEU A 454 -7.00 0.45 11.96
CA LEU A 454 -6.13 1.10 12.94
C LEU A 454 -6.17 2.63 12.91
N ILE A 455 -6.65 3.22 11.81
CA ILE A 455 -6.58 4.66 11.53
C ILE A 455 -7.17 5.47 12.68
N ASP A 456 -8.41 5.18 13.06
CA ASP A 456 -9.19 5.91 14.06
C ASP A 456 -9.46 5.06 15.31
N ARG A 457 -8.65 4.03 15.54
CA ARG A 457 -8.81 3.11 16.68
C ARG A 457 -8.66 3.81 18.05
N PHE A 458 -7.87 4.88 18.10
CA PHE A 458 -7.61 5.63 19.32
C PHE A 458 -8.25 7.03 19.23
N PRO A 459 -9.06 7.45 20.22
CA PRO A 459 -9.71 8.76 20.17
C PRO A 459 -8.71 9.92 20.05
N GLY A 460 -8.93 10.80 19.07
CA GLY A 460 -8.08 11.98 18.84
C GLY A 460 -6.70 11.67 18.24
N ILE A 461 -6.45 10.44 17.78
CA ILE A 461 -5.16 10.00 17.24
C ILE A 461 -5.39 9.31 15.90
N ILE A 462 -4.57 9.65 14.91
CA ILE A 462 -4.54 9.00 13.60
C ILE A 462 -3.26 8.17 13.49
N ILE A 463 -3.41 6.85 13.34
CA ILE A 463 -2.28 5.97 12.98
C ILE A 463 -2.13 5.98 11.47
N ASN A 464 -0.96 6.39 10.98
CA ASN A 464 -0.70 6.54 9.56
C ASN A 464 0.73 6.16 9.15
N ILE A 465 1.00 6.11 7.85
CA ILE A 465 2.34 6.28 7.30
C ILE A 465 2.47 7.70 6.72
N PRO A 466 3.66 8.30 6.67
CA PRO A 466 3.86 9.57 5.98
C PRO A 466 3.63 9.42 4.48
N ARG A 467 3.26 10.51 3.81
CA ARG A 467 3.10 10.52 2.35
C ARG A 467 4.41 10.06 1.69
N THR A 468 4.29 9.07 0.81
CA THR A 468 5.41 8.34 0.23
C THR A 468 5.23 8.17 -1.28
N VAL A 469 6.22 8.59 -2.06
CA VAL A 469 6.38 8.30 -3.48
C VAL A 469 7.62 7.42 -3.67
N VAL A 470 7.50 6.35 -4.45
CA VAL A 470 8.61 5.42 -4.67
C VAL A 470 9.03 5.41 -6.13
N LEU A 471 10.32 5.60 -6.39
CA LEU A 471 10.94 5.35 -7.68
C LEU A 471 11.33 3.87 -7.76
N GLY A 472 10.79 3.16 -8.76
CA GLY A 472 11.09 1.75 -8.99
C GLY A 472 12.53 1.51 -9.45
N THR A 473 13.01 0.28 -9.27
CA THR A 473 14.38 -0.12 -9.68
C THR A 473 14.67 0.02 -11.17
N ASP A 474 13.63 0.05 -12.02
CA ASP A 474 13.77 0.28 -13.47
C ASP A 474 14.39 1.66 -13.78
N ILE A 475 14.09 2.65 -12.94
CA ILE A 475 14.63 4.00 -13.05
C ILE A 475 16.13 4.00 -12.73
N PHE A 476 16.55 3.19 -11.76
CA PHE A 476 17.96 3.04 -11.42
C PHE A 476 18.73 2.40 -12.57
N ASP A 477 18.19 1.34 -13.17
CA ASP A 477 18.79 0.69 -14.34
C ASP A 477 18.95 1.69 -15.50
N GLU A 478 17.88 2.41 -15.85
CA GLU A 478 17.88 3.46 -16.89
C GLU A 478 18.92 4.55 -16.61
N PHE A 479 19.01 5.02 -15.36
CA PHE A 479 19.99 6.01 -14.94
C PHE A 479 21.44 5.50 -15.07
N MET A 480 21.71 4.26 -14.65
CA MET A 480 23.05 3.68 -14.70
C MET A 480 23.51 3.44 -16.14
N GLU A 481 22.62 2.95 -17.01
CA GLU A 481 22.89 2.65 -18.41
C GLU A 481 23.09 3.92 -19.26
N GLU A 482 22.18 4.90 -19.18
CA GLU A 482 22.26 6.14 -19.96
C GLU A 482 23.54 6.93 -19.68
N ASN A 483 24.02 6.87 -18.42
CA ASN A 483 25.19 7.61 -17.97
C ASN A 483 26.49 6.78 -17.94
N ARG A 484 26.43 5.48 -18.29
CA ARG A 484 27.58 4.54 -18.26
C ARG A 484 28.31 4.50 -16.91
N LEU A 485 27.56 4.47 -15.81
CA LEU A 485 28.13 4.60 -14.46
C LEU A 485 28.71 3.31 -13.89
N TYR A 486 28.38 2.14 -14.47
CA TYR A 486 28.87 0.84 -13.99
C TYR A 486 30.41 0.74 -13.98
N ASP A 487 31.08 1.33 -14.98
CA ASP A 487 32.53 1.33 -15.07
C ASP A 487 33.19 2.03 -13.87
N ILE A 488 32.62 3.16 -13.42
CA ILE A 488 33.12 3.92 -12.26
C ILE A 488 32.69 3.28 -10.94
N ALA A 489 31.49 2.69 -10.89
CA ALA A 489 30.96 2.05 -9.70
C ALA A 489 31.82 0.83 -9.27
N VAL A 490 32.36 0.09 -10.23
CA VAL A 490 33.14 -1.15 -10.02
C VAL A 490 34.66 -0.89 -9.98
N SER A 491 35.16 0.27 -10.45
CA SER A 491 36.59 0.55 -10.60
C SER A 491 37.39 0.75 -9.30
N GLY A 492 36.78 0.52 -8.13
CA GLY A 492 37.45 0.68 -6.82
C GLY A 492 37.77 2.13 -6.45
N CYS A 493 37.16 3.11 -7.13
CA CYS A 493 37.27 4.54 -6.83
C CYS A 493 36.88 4.89 -5.39
N SER A 494 37.34 6.07 -4.92
CA SER A 494 36.92 6.61 -3.62
C SER A 494 35.45 7.01 -3.62
N ASP A 495 34.84 7.05 -2.44
CA ASP A 495 33.42 7.34 -2.29
C ASP A 495 33.10 8.77 -2.78
N GLU A 496 34.03 9.72 -2.64
CA GLU A 496 33.89 11.09 -3.16
C GLU A 496 33.92 11.14 -4.69
N GLN A 497 34.77 10.33 -5.33
CA GLN A 497 34.85 10.26 -6.80
C GLN A 497 33.58 9.65 -7.39
N ILE A 498 33.06 8.60 -6.74
CA ILE A 498 31.79 7.96 -7.11
C ILE A 498 30.65 8.98 -6.96
N LEU A 499 30.58 9.67 -5.81
CA LEU A 499 29.56 10.68 -5.56
C LEU A 499 29.60 11.78 -6.62
N HIS A 500 30.78 12.31 -6.95
CA HIS A 500 30.94 13.33 -7.98
C HIS A 500 30.39 12.86 -9.33
N ALA A 501 30.80 11.68 -9.80
CA ALA A 501 30.35 11.12 -11.07
C ALA A 501 28.82 10.94 -11.13
N PHE A 502 28.21 10.47 -10.04
CA PHE A 502 26.76 10.30 -9.95
C PHE A 502 26.02 11.63 -9.90
N THR A 503 26.57 12.65 -9.24
CA THR A 503 25.94 13.98 -9.17
C THR A 503 25.94 14.72 -10.51
N GLU A 504 27.00 14.57 -11.30
CA GLU A 504 27.11 15.14 -12.66
C GLU A 504 26.24 14.40 -13.69
N ALA A 505 25.95 13.12 -13.45
CA ALA A 505 25.08 12.31 -14.31
C ALA A 505 23.65 12.88 -14.39
N ARG A 506 22.93 12.56 -15.47
CA ARG A 506 21.57 13.07 -15.71
C ARG A 506 20.51 12.05 -15.30
N LEU A 507 19.48 12.48 -14.58
CA LEU A 507 18.31 11.64 -14.31
C LEU A 507 17.45 11.48 -15.58
N PRO A 508 16.76 10.34 -15.75
CA PRO A 508 15.85 10.11 -16.88
C PRO A 508 14.81 11.23 -17.04
N PHE A 509 14.65 11.72 -18.28
CA PHE A 509 13.85 12.93 -18.53
C PHE A 509 12.39 12.81 -18.07
N ARG A 510 11.79 11.62 -18.23
CA ARG A 510 10.41 11.30 -17.84
C ARG A 510 10.11 11.51 -16.35
N ILE A 511 11.13 11.59 -15.50
CA ILE A 511 10.94 11.68 -14.04
C ILE A 511 10.76 13.14 -13.61
N HIS A 512 11.30 14.11 -14.34
CA HIS A 512 11.24 15.51 -13.92
C HIS A 512 9.82 16.02 -13.75
N GLU A 513 8.91 15.73 -14.68
CA GLU A 513 7.49 16.12 -14.57
C GLU A 513 6.83 15.51 -13.33
N ASN A 514 7.17 14.25 -13.01
CA ASN A 514 6.68 13.59 -11.81
C ASN A 514 7.21 14.26 -10.52
N LEU A 515 8.48 14.69 -10.51
CA LEU A 515 9.06 15.39 -9.36
C LEU A 515 8.39 16.76 -9.16
N TYR A 516 8.13 17.52 -10.24
CA TYR A 516 7.39 18.78 -10.15
C TYR A 516 5.98 18.58 -9.58
N ALA A 517 5.26 17.56 -10.04
CA ALA A 517 3.94 17.23 -9.51
C ALA A 517 3.98 16.76 -8.04
N PHE A 518 5.07 16.12 -7.62
CA PHE A 518 5.23 15.71 -6.23
C PHE A 518 5.49 16.89 -5.29
N ILE A 519 6.36 17.83 -5.67
CA ILE A 519 6.71 18.99 -4.83
C ILE A 519 5.57 20.01 -4.72
N SER A 520 4.69 20.10 -5.72
CA SER A 520 3.56 21.05 -5.69
C SER A 520 2.53 20.74 -4.60
N ILE A 521 2.52 19.50 -4.09
CA ILE A 521 1.57 19.01 -3.07
C ILE A 521 2.25 18.78 -1.71
N THR A 522 3.59 18.67 -1.72
CA THR A 522 4.38 18.34 -0.53
C THR A 522 4.87 19.61 0.14
N HIS A 523 4.37 19.90 1.34
CA HIS A 523 4.72 21.12 2.08
C HIS A 523 5.75 20.90 3.20
N ASN A 524 5.92 19.64 3.64
CA ASN A 524 6.91 19.26 4.64
C ASN A 524 8.28 18.99 4.00
N PRO A 525 9.37 19.01 4.79
CA PRO A 525 10.67 18.52 4.34
C PRO A 525 10.60 17.07 3.85
N ILE A 526 11.54 16.67 2.98
CA ILE A 526 11.49 15.39 2.29
C ILE A 526 12.72 14.56 2.66
N ALA A 527 12.50 13.32 3.08
CA ALA A 527 13.52 12.29 3.24
C ALA A 527 13.61 11.46 1.96
N ILE A 528 14.80 11.41 1.38
CA ILE A 528 15.16 10.57 0.24
C ILE A 528 15.91 9.36 0.82
N ARG A 529 15.24 8.21 0.82
CA ARG A 529 15.72 6.99 1.47
C ARG A 529 16.01 5.92 0.42
N SER A 530 17.07 5.13 0.65
CA SER A 530 17.33 3.91 -0.11
C SER A 530 16.22 2.87 0.12
N SER A 531 15.90 2.11 -0.92
CA SER A 531 15.05 0.93 -0.84
C SER A 531 15.63 -0.13 -1.77
N SER A 532 16.68 -0.80 -1.30
CA SER A 532 17.39 -1.83 -2.05
C SER A 532 16.53 -3.11 -2.20
N LEU A 533 16.82 -3.99 -3.17
CA LEU A 533 16.09 -5.25 -3.33
C LEU A 533 16.23 -6.17 -2.10
N LEU A 534 17.45 -6.21 -1.54
CA LEU A 534 17.86 -7.05 -0.42
C LEU A 534 17.59 -6.40 0.95
N GLU A 535 17.43 -5.08 0.97
CA GLU A 535 16.99 -4.34 2.14
C GLU A 535 15.66 -4.90 2.68
N ASP A 536 15.53 -4.99 4.00
CA ASP A 536 14.39 -5.58 4.71
C ASP A 536 13.93 -6.97 4.18
N SER A 537 14.81 -7.70 3.49
CA SER A 537 14.50 -9.04 2.98
C SER A 537 14.41 -10.06 4.12
N HIS A 538 13.57 -11.09 3.93
CA HIS A 538 13.27 -12.07 4.98
C HIS A 538 14.46 -12.93 5.43
N TYR A 539 15.50 -13.06 4.62
CA TYR A 539 16.63 -13.98 4.85
C TYR A 539 17.98 -13.27 4.97
N GLN A 540 18.10 -12.03 4.50
CA GLN A 540 19.33 -11.24 4.54
C GLN A 540 18.99 -9.75 4.74
N PRO A 541 18.62 -9.29 5.95
CA PRO A 541 18.32 -7.89 6.20
C PRO A 541 19.57 -7.02 6.04
N PHE A 542 19.59 -6.13 5.05
CA PHE A 542 20.59 -5.06 4.91
C PHE A 542 20.11 -3.86 5.73
N ALA A 543 20.64 -3.68 6.94
CA ALA A 543 20.18 -2.62 7.85
C ALA A 543 21.24 -1.51 8.00
N GLY A 544 20.89 -0.28 7.61
CA GLY A 544 21.69 0.92 7.89
C GLY A 544 22.98 1.07 7.07
N ILE A 545 23.05 0.44 5.90
CA ILE A 545 24.25 0.46 5.04
C ILE A 545 24.21 1.63 4.05
N TYR A 546 23.02 1.94 3.53
CA TYR A 546 22.84 2.97 2.51
C TYR A 546 22.47 4.31 3.13
N ALA A 547 22.86 5.39 2.45
CA ALA A 547 22.63 6.75 2.91
C ALA A 547 21.15 7.15 2.83
N THR A 548 20.74 8.05 3.73
CA THR A 548 19.45 8.74 3.66
C THR A 548 19.72 10.24 3.74
N TYR A 549 19.21 11.00 2.77
CA TYR A 549 19.35 12.46 2.76
C TYR A 549 18.00 13.10 3.06
N MET A 550 17.99 14.09 3.94
CA MET A 550 16.81 14.91 4.21
C MET A 550 17.05 16.31 3.63
N ILE A 551 16.09 16.82 2.88
CA ILE A 551 16.14 18.16 2.29
C ILE A 551 15.05 19.06 2.87
N PRO A 552 15.33 20.35 3.14
CA PRO A 552 14.31 21.31 3.51
C PRO A 552 13.37 21.58 2.33
N ASN A 553 12.12 21.92 2.62
CA ASN A 553 11.20 22.35 1.58
C ASN A 553 11.47 23.81 1.19
N VAL A 554 11.66 24.08 -0.10
CA VAL A 554 11.92 25.42 -0.65
C VAL A 554 10.68 25.93 -1.37
N ALA A 555 9.73 26.49 -0.61
CA ALA A 555 8.42 26.89 -1.13
C ALA A 555 8.48 28.00 -2.20
N ASP A 556 9.48 28.88 -2.15
CA ASP A 556 9.58 30.05 -3.04
C ASP A 556 10.36 29.77 -4.34
N ASP A 557 10.99 28.59 -4.48
CA ASP A 557 11.82 28.23 -5.65
C ASP A 557 11.69 26.74 -5.99
N GLU A 558 10.69 26.43 -6.81
CA GLU A 558 10.45 25.06 -7.30
C GLU A 558 11.65 24.49 -8.06
N ARG A 559 12.43 25.33 -8.77
CA ARG A 559 13.60 24.86 -9.54
C ARG A 559 14.70 24.40 -8.62
N LEU A 560 15.01 25.20 -7.59
CA LEU A 560 15.98 24.83 -6.57
C LEU A 560 15.53 23.58 -5.79
N MET A 561 14.23 23.44 -5.53
CA MET A 561 13.68 22.25 -4.87
C MET A 561 13.87 20.98 -5.72
N VAL A 562 13.54 21.04 -7.01
CA VAL A 562 13.76 19.89 -7.92
C VAL A 562 15.25 19.59 -8.09
N GLU A 563 16.11 20.60 -8.10
CA GLU A 563 17.57 20.43 -8.14
C GLU A 563 18.07 19.70 -6.90
N ASN A 564 17.74 20.19 -5.70
CA ASN A 564 18.10 19.55 -4.43
C ASN A 564 17.59 18.11 -4.34
N LEU A 565 16.34 17.88 -4.74
CA LEU A 565 15.73 16.55 -4.78
C LEU A 565 16.46 15.62 -5.75
N SER A 566 16.81 16.12 -6.95
CA SER A 566 17.56 15.36 -7.96
C SER A 566 18.96 14.99 -7.45
N LEU A 567 19.64 15.94 -6.80
CA LEU A 567 20.97 15.72 -6.22
C LEU A 567 20.92 14.71 -5.08
N ALA A 568 19.91 14.77 -4.21
CA ALA A 568 19.70 13.80 -3.15
C ALA A 568 19.42 12.39 -3.70
N ILE A 569 18.57 12.25 -4.73
CA ILE A 569 18.31 10.96 -5.41
C ILE A 569 19.61 10.35 -5.94
N LYS A 570 20.39 11.13 -6.68
CA LYS A 570 21.69 10.70 -7.24
C LYS A 570 22.68 10.29 -6.14
N SER A 571 22.69 11.02 -5.03
CA SER A 571 23.56 10.73 -3.88
C SER A 571 23.18 9.41 -3.20
N VAL A 572 21.89 9.10 -3.07
CA VAL A 572 21.43 7.79 -2.59
C VAL A 572 21.85 6.68 -3.56
N TYR A 573 21.71 6.87 -4.87
CA TYR A 573 22.22 5.90 -5.85
C TYR A 573 23.73 5.67 -5.75
N ALA A 574 24.51 6.72 -5.53
CA ALA A 574 25.95 6.61 -5.32
C ALA A 574 26.28 5.75 -4.08
N SER A 575 25.49 5.89 -3.01
CA SER A 575 25.73 5.17 -1.75
C SER A 575 25.66 3.64 -1.86
N ALA A 576 25.02 3.10 -2.92
CA ALA A 576 25.03 1.67 -3.20
C ALA A 576 26.43 1.13 -3.47
N TYR A 577 27.35 1.99 -3.96
CA TYR A 577 28.69 1.62 -4.40
C TYR A 577 29.81 2.12 -3.49
N TYR A 578 29.47 2.70 -2.33
CA TYR A 578 30.46 3.12 -1.34
C TYR A 578 31.25 1.94 -0.76
N LYS A 579 32.42 2.24 -0.17
CA LYS A 579 33.30 1.25 0.45
C LYS A 579 32.56 0.36 1.46
N ASP A 580 31.77 0.96 2.35
CA ASP A 580 31.00 0.26 3.38
C ASP A 580 29.97 -0.71 2.76
N SER A 581 29.25 -0.26 1.72
CA SER A 581 28.27 -1.07 0.98
C SER A 581 28.91 -2.26 0.25
N ARG A 582 30.03 -2.02 -0.46
CA ARG A 582 30.76 -3.08 -1.18
C ARG A 582 31.39 -4.11 -0.23
N ALA A 583 31.91 -3.65 0.91
CA ALA A 583 32.47 -4.53 1.94
C ALA A 583 31.40 -5.45 2.52
N TYR A 584 30.19 -4.92 2.75
CA TYR A 584 29.06 -5.72 3.21
C TYR A 584 28.62 -6.76 2.18
N MET A 585 28.47 -6.37 0.91
CA MET A 585 28.04 -7.27 -0.17
C MET A 585 28.99 -8.45 -0.32
N SER A 586 30.30 -8.17 -0.34
CA SER A 586 31.36 -9.20 -0.37
C SER A 586 31.24 -10.19 0.79
N ALA A 587 30.88 -9.74 1.99
CA ALA A 587 30.70 -10.59 3.16
C ALA A 587 29.42 -11.48 3.09
N THR A 588 28.46 -11.15 2.23
CA THR A 588 27.18 -11.87 2.09
C THR A 588 27.13 -12.87 0.92
N LEU A 589 28.23 -13.05 0.16
CA LEU A 589 28.29 -13.84 -1.08
C LEU A 589 27.37 -13.34 -2.20
N ASN A 590 26.85 -12.10 -2.11
CA ASN A 590 25.98 -11.51 -3.12
C ASN A 590 26.81 -10.86 -4.24
N VAL A 591 26.34 -10.97 -5.49
CA VAL A 591 26.99 -10.35 -6.65
C VAL A 591 26.65 -8.86 -6.68
N ILE A 592 27.68 -8.00 -6.66
CA ILE A 592 27.51 -6.53 -6.66
C ILE A 592 26.72 -6.04 -7.88
N ASP A 593 26.84 -6.73 -9.02
CA ASP A 593 26.20 -6.38 -10.30
C ASP A 593 24.68 -6.65 -10.32
N GLU A 594 24.13 -7.37 -9.34
CA GLU A 594 22.69 -7.64 -9.23
C GLU A 594 21.96 -6.68 -8.27
N GLU A 595 22.69 -5.80 -7.58
CA GLU A 595 22.08 -4.87 -6.64
C GLU A 595 21.34 -3.75 -7.38
N LYS A 596 20.01 -3.73 -7.21
CA LYS A 596 19.16 -2.66 -7.74
C LYS A 596 18.55 -1.84 -6.61
N MET A 597 18.52 -0.53 -6.82
CA MET A 597 18.08 0.43 -5.82
C MET A 597 16.77 1.10 -6.22
N GLY A 598 15.72 0.91 -5.42
CA GLY A 598 14.56 1.81 -5.43
C GLY A 598 14.81 3.03 -4.54
N ILE A 599 14.07 4.12 -4.76
CA ILE A 599 14.16 5.33 -3.93
C ILE A 599 12.81 5.62 -3.31
N VAL A 600 12.80 5.89 -2.01
CA VAL A 600 11.62 6.31 -1.25
C VAL A 600 11.73 7.80 -0.98
N LEU A 601 10.83 8.58 -1.57
CA LEU A 601 10.62 10.00 -1.28
C LEU A 601 9.50 10.10 -0.25
N GLN A 602 9.81 10.51 0.97
CA GLN A 602 8.88 10.47 2.10
C GLN A 602 8.85 11.79 2.86
N GLU A 603 7.67 12.27 3.23
CA GLU A 603 7.55 13.45 4.09
C GLU A 603 8.17 13.20 5.48
N VAL A 604 9.00 14.14 5.94
CA VAL A 604 9.59 14.10 7.28
C VAL A 604 8.54 14.48 8.30
N CYS A 605 8.41 13.67 9.35
CA CYS A 605 7.48 13.93 10.45
C CYS A 605 8.04 14.96 11.43
N GLY A 606 7.25 15.97 11.75
CA GLY A 606 7.58 16.94 12.80
C GLY A 606 6.93 18.29 12.60
N SER A 607 7.40 19.25 13.39
CA SER A 607 7.01 20.66 13.32
C SER A 607 8.23 21.54 13.10
N GLN A 608 8.01 22.70 12.47
CA GLN A 608 9.04 23.71 12.27
C GLN A 608 9.09 24.68 13.46
N TYR A 609 10.30 24.90 13.99
CA TYR A 609 10.62 25.86 15.05
C TYR A 609 11.72 26.80 14.56
N GLY A 610 11.33 27.96 14.01
CA GLY A 610 12.26 28.85 13.32
C GLY A 610 12.94 28.13 12.14
N ASP A 611 14.27 28.03 12.18
CA ASP A 611 15.07 27.37 11.14
C ASP A 611 15.33 25.88 11.40
N ARG A 612 14.61 25.26 12.36
CA ARG A 612 14.82 23.87 12.80
C ARG A 612 13.55 23.05 12.61
N PHE A 613 13.66 21.81 12.14
CA PHE A 613 12.50 20.92 11.98
C PHE A 613 12.75 19.57 12.63
N TYR A 614 11.86 19.14 13.53
CA TYR A 614 11.97 17.85 14.22
C TYR A 614 10.64 17.39 14.86
N PRO A 615 10.44 16.07 15.07
CA PRO A 615 9.28 15.53 15.77
C PRO A 615 9.45 15.59 17.29
N THR A 616 8.33 15.55 18.00
CA THR A 616 8.34 15.49 19.48
C THR A 616 8.91 14.15 19.98
N ILE A 617 8.60 13.03 19.30
CA ILE A 617 9.06 11.69 19.66
C ILE A 617 9.51 10.96 18.40
N SER A 618 10.65 10.30 18.47
CA SER A 618 11.02 9.22 17.56
C SER A 618 11.27 7.95 18.37
N GLY A 619 11.06 6.79 17.75
CA GLY A 619 11.23 5.52 18.45
C GLY A 619 11.42 4.32 17.55
N VAL A 620 12.05 3.31 18.13
CA VAL A 620 12.18 1.95 17.56
C VAL A 620 11.57 0.97 18.56
N ALA A 621 10.62 0.16 18.11
CA ALA A 621 9.96 -0.83 18.95
C ALA A 621 10.04 -2.23 18.34
N ARG A 622 10.19 -3.24 19.18
CA ARG A 622 10.28 -4.66 18.78
C ARG A 622 9.24 -5.48 19.51
N SER A 623 8.67 -6.46 18.82
CA SER A 623 7.73 -7.40 19.45
C SER A 623 8.42 -8.44 20.32
N VAL A 624 9.74 -8.62 20.13
CA VAL A 624 10.57 -9.52 20.95
C VAL A 624 11.51 -8.69 21.81
N ASN A 625 11.54 -9.00 23.10
CA ASN A 625 12.46 -8.44 24.08
C ASN A 625 13.54 -9.48 24.36
N PHE A 626 14.76 -9.23 23.88
CA PHE A 626 15.88 -10.16 24.06
C PHE A 626 16.43 -10.12 25.49
N TYR A 627 16.23 -9.00 26.19
CA TYR A 627 16.69 -8.80 27.57
C TYR A 627 15.55 -8.30 28.45
N PRO A 628 14.57 -9.17 28.77
CA PRO A 628 13.50 -8.83 29.69
C PRO A 628 14.03 -8.58 31.09
N ILE A 629 13.53 -7.52 31.71
CA ILE A 629 13.78 -7.18 33.12
C ILE A 629 12.56 -7.64 33.92
N ALA A 630 12.73 -8.62 34.81
CA ALA A 630 11.62 -9.19 35.59
C ALA A 630 10.71 -8.08 36.18
N PRO A 631 9.38 -8.09 35.99
CA PRO A 631 8.56 -9.21 35.52
C PRO A 631 8.29 -9.26 34.00
N GLU A 632 9.01 -8.49 33.17
CA GLU A 632 8.87 -8.54 31.72
C GLU A 632 9.15 -9.96 31.17
N LEU A 633 8.48 -10.32 30.08
CA LEU A 633 8.66 -11.56 29.35
C LEU A 633 9.26 -11.30 27.94
N PRO A 634 9.94 -12.29 27.33
CA PRO A 634 10.53 -12.13 26.01
C PRO A 634 9.54 -11.75 24.89
N ASN A 635 8.26 -12.10 25.03
CA ASN A 635 7.20 -11.87 24.05
C ASN A 635 6.36 -10.60 24.31
N GLU A 636 6.70 -9.80 25.31
CA GLU A 636 5.96 -8.58 25.68
C GLU A 636 6.52 -7.30 25.03
N GLY A 637 7.47 -7.45 24.11
CA GLY A 637 8.08 -6.37 23.34
C GLY A 637 8.88 -5.36 24.16
N VAL A 638 9.63 -4.52 23.45
CA VAL A 638 10.47 -3.46 24.00
C VAL A 638 10.49 -2.27 23.06
N ALA A 639 10.48 -1.06 23.59
CA ALA A 639 10.57 0.19 22.85
C ALA A 639 11.71 1.06 23.37
N ASN A 640 12.43 1.68 22.44
CA ASN A 640 13.40 2.74 22.73
C ASN A 640 12.89 4.04 22.11
N VAL A 641 12.82 5.11 22.90
CA VAL A 641 12.31 6.41 22.46
C VAL A 641 13.28 7.54 22.76
N ALA A 642 13.29 8.55 21.88
CA ALA A 642 14.10 9.74 21.99
C ALA A 642 13.32 11.00 21.56
N PHE A 643 13.80 12.16 22.00
CA PHE A 643 13.32 13.45 21.55
C PHE A 643 14.07 13.88 20.28
N GLY A 644 13.36 14.46 19.30
CA GLY A 644 13.94 14.85 18.01
C GLY A 644 13.96 13.72 16.97
N LEU A 645 14.76 13.88 15.91
CA LEU A 645 14.81 12.95 14.78
C LEU A 645 15.35 11.56 15.16
N GLY A 646 14.81 10.52 14.53
CA GLY A 646 15.12 9.11 14.81
C GLY A 646 16.57 8.69 14.55
N LYS A 647 17.33 9.47 13.78
CA LYS A 647 18.78 9.29 13.58
C LYS A 647 19.53 9.16 14.90
N TYR A 648 19.08 9.85 15.96
CA TYR A 648 19.65 9.73 17.30
C TYR A 648 19.62 8.30 17.86
N ILE A 649 18.55 7.54 17.60
CA ILE A 649 18.39 6.16 18.06
C ILE A 649 19.22 5.22 17.20
N VAL A 650 19.22 5.46 15.88
CA VAL A 650 19.97 4.68 14.89
C VAL A 650 21.47 4.73 15.16
N ASP A 651 22.00 5.90 15.49
CA ASP A 651 23.43 6.13 15.79
C ASP A 651 23.82 5.73 17.23
N GLY A 652 22.90 5.09 17.97
CA GLY A 652 23.18 4.50 19.27
C GLY A 652 23.25 5.50 20.43
N GLY A 653 22.55 6.64 20.34
CA GLY A 653 22.47 7.63 21.43
C GLY A 653 21.74 7.15 22.69
N ASN A 654 21.71 8.00 23.72
CA ASN A 654 21.10 7.72 25.02
C ASN A 654 19.57 7.83 24.95
N THR A 655 18.89 6.69 24.84
CA THR A 655 17.44 6.60 24.67
C THR A 655 16.74 6.06 25.91
N LEU A 656 15.45 6.36 26.04
CA LEU A 656 14.63 5.78 27.10
C LEU A 656 14.04 4.44 26.65
N ARG A 657 14.38 3.36 27.35
CA ARG A 657 13.88 1.99 27.12
C ARG A 657 12.67 1.72 28.01
N PHE A 658 11.60 1.16 27.45
CA PHE A 658 10.47 0.63 28.23
C PHE A 658 9.79 -0.55 27.53
N SER A 659 9.09 -1.39 28.31
CA SER A 659 8.16 -2.38 27.75
C SER A 659 6.77 -1.75 27.59
N PRO A 660 6.11 -1.87 26.42
CA PRO A 660 4.73 -1.41 26.23
C PRO A 660 3.73 -2.02 27.22
N VAL A 661 4.00 -3.22 27.76
CA VAL A 661 3.16 -3.87 28.79
C VAL A 661 3.39 -3.27 30.18
N TYR A 662 4.62 -2.84 30.48
CA TYR A 662 5.01 -2.24 31.77
C TYR A 662 5.58 -0.82 31.62
N PRO A 663 4.83 0.15 31.06
CA PRO A 663 5.38 1.47 30.69
C PRO A 663 5.84 2.33 31.88
N LYS A 664 5.35 2.03 33.10
CA LYS A 664 5.72 2.74 34.32
C LYS A 664 7.03 2.25 34.94
N LYS A 665 7.58 1.13 34.47
CA LYS A 665 8.79 0.52 35.04
C LYS A 665 10.01 0.95 34.22
N LEU A 666 10.59 2.08 34.58
CA LEU A 666 11.71 2.69 33.88
C LEU A 666 12.99 2.52 34.71
N LEU A 667 13.92 1.68 34.25
CA LEU A 667 15.16 1.40 34.98
C LEU A 667 16.07 2.64 35.01
N GLN A 668 16.15 3.37 33.89
CA GLN A 668 16.91 4.62 33.77
C GLN A 668 16.44 5.72 34.74
N LEU A 669 15.18 5.67 35.22
CA LEU A 669 14.61 6.65 36.14
C LEU A 669 14.47 6.12 37.57
N SER A 670 15.11 4.99 37.90
CA SER A 670 14.99 4.34 39.20
C SER A 670 15.65 5.12 40.34
N THR A 671 16.74 5.84 40.04
CA THR A 671 17.43 6.75 40.96
C THR A 671 17.69 8.09 40.28
N THR A 672 17.84 9.16 41.06
CA THR A 672 18.12 10.50 40.52
C THR A 672 19.45 10.54 39.79
N ASP A 673 20.46 9.84 40.30
CA ASP A 673 21.80 9.82 39.70
C ASP A 673 21.79 9.10 38.34
N MET A 674 21.10 7.96 38.24
CA MET A 674 20.91 7.26 36.95
C MET A 674 20.12 8.12 35.96
N ALA A 675 19.07 8.81 36.41
CA ALA A 675 18.27 9.65 35.53
C ALA A 675 19.09 10.81 34.93
N ILE A 676 20.11 11.31 35.63
CA ILE A 676 21.00 12.38 35.16
C ILE A 676 22.12 11.83 34.28
N SER A 677 22.63 10.63 34.56
CA SER A 677 23.67 9.99 33.73
C SER A 677 23.10 9.51 32.39
N GLU A 678 21.91 8.91 32.41
CA GLU A 678 21.30 8.23 31.26
C GLU A 678 20.38 9.14 30.41
N THR A 679 20.14 10.39 30.82
CA THR A 679 19.28 11.30 30.04
C THR A 679 19.94 11.69 28.72
N GLN A 680 19.11 11.81 27.69
CA GLN A 680 19.46 12.45 26.42
C GLN A 680 19.95 13.89 26.66
N ARG A 681 21.12 14.23 26.10
CA ARG A 681 21.76 15.56 26.21
C ARG A 681 21.66 16.38 24.93
N THR A 682 21.69 15.71 23.78
CA THR A 682 21.59 16.31 22.44
C THR A 682 20.47 15.66 21.65
N PHE A 683 19.98 16.34 20.62
CA PHE A 683 18.98 15.82 19.69
C PHE A 683 19.32 16.26 18.26
N TYR A 684 18.81 15.51 17.29
CA TYR A 684 18.94 15.87 15.88
C TYR A 684 17.70 16.64 15.40
N ALA A 685 17.94 17.70 14.64
CA ALA A 685 16.95 18.46 13.89
C ALA A 685 17.42 18.67 12.44
N LEU A 686 16.49 18.87 11.52
CA LEU A 686 16.81 19.25 10.15
C LEU A 686 17.00 20.77 10.08
N ASP A 687 18.04 21.22 9.38
CA ASP A 687 18.23 22.64 9.04
C ASP A 687 17.26 23.04 7.92
N MET A 688 16.41 24.04 8.17
CA MET A 688 15.45 24.54 7.19
C MET A 688 16.03 25.56 6.21
N ASN A 689 17.29 25.95 6.39
CA ASN A 689 17.96 26.88 5.47
C ASN A 689 18.24 26.22 4.11
N SER A 690 17.55 26.68 3.06
CA SER A 690 17.69 26.11 1.71
C SER A 690 19.11 26.18 1.12
N LYS A 691 19.96 27.09 1.62
CA LYS A 691 21.35 27.26 1.16
C LYS A 691 22.36 26.39 1.92
N SER A 692 21.95 25.72 3.00
CA SER A 692 22.84 24.89 3.80
C SER A 692 22.95 23.46 3.28
N PHE A 693 22.02 23.03 2.40
CA PHE A 693 22.08 21.70 1.79
C PHE A 693 23.39 21.48 1.05
N LYS A 694 24.13 20.45 1.47
CA LYS A 694 25.38 20.02 0.88
C LYS A 694 25.34 18.54 0.60
N ILE A 695 25.91 18.17 -0.54
CA ILE A 695 26.14 16.78 -0.89
C ILE A 695 27.44 16.34 -0.22
N SER A 696 27.39 15.21 0.46
CA SER A 696 28.52 14.60 1.16
C SER A 696 28.34 13.09 1.19
N THR A 697 29.43 12.36 1.36
CA THR A 697 29.43 10.92 1.69
C THR A 697 28.89 10.69 3.10
N ASP A 698 28.94 11.71 3.96
CA ASP A 698 28.29 11.73 5.28
C ASP A 698 26.81 12.13 5.17
N ASP A 699 25.93 11.20 5.56
CA ASP A 699 24.47 11.36 5.55
C ASP A 699 23.96 12.36 6.60
N SER A 700 24.79 12.71 7.57
CA SER A 700 24.43 13.55 8.72
C SER A 700 24.79 15.02 8.53
N ILE A 701 25.48 15.39 7.43
CA ILE A 701 26.01 16.75 7.22
C ILE A 701 24.93 17.83 7.19
N ASN A 702 23.70 17.46 6.80
CA ASN A 702 22.55 18.37 6.70
C ASN A 702 21.67 18.36 7.96
N LEU A 703 22.08 17.63 8.99
CA LEU A 703 21.38 17.56 10.28
C LEU A 703 22.11 18.41 11.33
N LEU A 704 21.34 19.14 12.12
CA LEU A 704 21.81 19.91 13.26
C LEU A 704 21.80 19.02 14.50
N GLN A 705 22.95 18.82 15.12
CA GLN A 705 23.05 18.21 16.45
C GLN A 705 23.03 19.32 17.51
N LEU A 706 21.93 19.42 18.26
CA LEU A 706 21.65 20.52 19.18
C LEU A 706 21.55 20.04 20.63
N PRO A 707 21.99 20.82 21.63
CA PRO A 707 21.72 20.52 23.04
C PRO A 707 20.22 20.59 23.35
N VAL A 708 19.70 19.69 24.19
CA VAL A 708 18.28 19.66 24.60
C VAL A 708 17.81 20.98 25.21
N LYS A 709 18.70 21.72 25.86
CA LYS A 709 18.42 23.06 26.41
C LYS A 709 17.90 24.04 25.35
N ASP A 710 18.38 23.94 24.12
CA ASP A 710 17.99 24.84 23.04
C ASP A 710 16.52 24.64 22.63
N ALA A 711 15.95 23.46 22.87
CA ALA A 711 14.54 23.15 22.60
C ALA A 711 13.59 23.76 23.65
N GLU A 712 14.09 24.34 24.75
CA GLU A 712 13.24 25.05 25.72
C GLU A 712 12.56 26.28 25.10
N ALA A 713 13.27 27.00 24.21
CA ALA A 713 12.74 28.16 23.50
C ALA A 713 11.58 27.78 22.55
N ASP A 714 11.65 26.57 22.00
CA ASP A 714 10.68 26.02 21.05
C ASP A 714 9.37 25.58 21.74
N LYS A 715 9.34 25.52 23.08
CA LYS A 715 8.24 24.99 23.92
C LYS A 715 7.85 23.55 23.59
N SER A 716 8.71 22.82 22.89
CA SER A 716 8.46 21.44 22.42
C SER A 716 8.65 20.40 23.54
N LEU A 717 9.34 20.75 24.62
CA LEU A 717 9.69 19.84 25.71
C LEU A 717 8.54 19.53 26.69
N ARG A 718 7.37 20.19 26.56
CA ARG A 718 6.29 20.18 27.55
C ARG A 718 5.84 18.78 28.00
N LEU A 719 5.76 17.82 27.07
CA LEU A 719 5.25 16.46 27.33
C LEU A 719 6.36 15.42 27.51
N VAL A 720 7.62 15.77 27.23
CA VAL A 720 8.74 14.81 27.16
C VAL A 720 9.78 15.02 28.27
N ALA A 721 9.89 16.24 28.81
CA ALA A 721 10.90 16.57 29.80
C ALA A 721 10.35 16.72 31.22
N SER A 722 11.19 16.38 32.19
CA SER A 722 11.04 16.69 33.62
C SER A 722 12.18 17.60 34.06
N THR A 723 12.04 18.23 35.22
CA THR A 723 13.08 19.13 35.75
C THR A 723 13.76 18.50 36.96
N TYR A 724 15.08 18.39 36.92
CA TYR A 724 15.90 18.08 38.08
C TYR A 724 16.18 19.35 38.89
N ASP A 725 15.67 19.36 40.11
CA ASP A 725 15.81 20.45 41.08
C ASP A 725 17.11 20.25 41.88
N TYR A 726 18.11 21.09 41.60
CA TYR A 726 19.42 21.06 42.27
C TYR A 726 19.33 21.30 43.78
N GLN A 727 18.33 22.04 44.26
CA GLN A 727 18.23 22.40 45.68
C GLN A 727 17.69 21.24 46.51
N ASN A 728 16.76 20.48 45.94
CA ASN A 728 16.06 19.40 46.64
C ASN A 728 16.53 18.01 46.22
N HIS A 729 17.48 17.90 45.29
CA HIS A 729 17.95 16.63 44.72
C HIS A 729 16.80 15.72 44.28
N MET A 730 15.81 16.30 43.60
CA MET A 730 14.57 15.62 43.22
C MET A 730 14.20 15.92 41.76
N ILE A 731 13.57 14.95 41.12
CA ILE A 731 12.98 15.11 39.79
C ILE A 731 11.52 15.51 39.94
N ARG A 732 11.15 16.63 39.33
CA ARG A 732 9.77 17.12 39.26
C ARG A 732 9.25 16.95 37.84
N ASP A 733 8.14 16.24 37.69
CA ASP A 733 7.50 16.02 36.41
C ASP A 733 7.08 17.37 35.78
N GLY A 734 7.59 17.67 34.58
CA GLY A 734 7.30 18.87 33.81
C GLY A 734 8.43 19.92 33.75
N VAL A 735 8.22 20.94 32.90
CA VAL A 735 9.24 21.93 32.51
C VAL A 735 9.16 23.27 33.26
N ASN A 736 8.13 23.51 34.07
CA ASN A 736 7.87 24.82 34.70
C ASN A 736 8.74 25.11 35.93
N TYR A 737 9.56 24.15 36.38
CA TYR A 737 10.41 24.30 37.56
C TYR A 737 11.81 24.82 37.17
N THR A 738 12.51 25.40 38.13
CA THR A 738 13.90 25.84 37.98
C THR A 738 14.84 24.64 38.15
N GLY A 739 15.78 24.44 37.21
CA GLY A 739 16.70 23.31 37.24
C GLY A 739 17.04 22.76 35.85
N GLN A 740 17.78 21.65 35.81
CA GLN A 740 18.17 20.99 34.55
C GLN A 740 16.98 20.23 33.95
N LYS A 741 16.76 20.35 32.65
CA LYS A 741 15.76 19.53 31.95
C LYS A 741 16.34 18.16 31.62
N ILE A 742 15.57 17.13 31.95
CA ILE A 742 15.89 15.73 31.71
C ILE A 742 14.77 15.07 30.91
N ILE A 743 15.13 14.28 29.90
CA ILE A 743 14.15 13.62 29.03
C ILE A 743 13.67 12.34 29.72
N THR A 744 12.39 12.32 30.10
CA THR A 744 11.82 11.26 30.95
C THR A 744 10.51 10.70 30.41
N PHE A 745 9.83 11.42 29.51
CA PHE A 745 8.51 11.08 28.99
C PHE A 745 7.47 10.82 30.09
N ALA A 746 7.63 11.38 31.30
CA ALA A 746 6.77 11.11 32.45
C ALA A 746 5.30 11.42 32.17
N HIS A 747 5.01 12.52 31.48
CA HIS A 747 3.65 12.90 31.09
C HIS A 747 2.98 11.91 30.13
N ILE A 748 3.76 11.14 29.39
CA ILE A 748 3.28 10.12 28.46
C ILE A 748 3.17 8.76 29.16
N LEU A 749 4.28 8.28 29.74
CA LEU A 749 4.38 6.92 30.26
C LEU A 749 3.76 6.73 31.65
N LYS A 750 3.82 7.76 32.51
CA LYS A 750 3.32 7.71 33.89
C LYS A 750 1.91 8.30 34.01
N HIS A 751 1.69 9.46 33.39
CA HIS A 751 0.43 10.22 33.48
C HIS A 751 -0.56 9.90 32.35
N GLY A 752 -0.13 9.22 31.29
CA GLY A 752 -1.03 8.75 30.23
C GLY A 752 -1.65 9.85 29.37
N MET A 753 -1.02 11.04 29.26
CA MET A 753 -1.56 12.12 28.40
C MET A 753 -1.55 11.77 26.91
N PHE A 754 -0.71 10.81 26.51
CA PHE A 754 -0.72 10.23 25.17
C PHE A 754 -0.53 8.70 25.30
N PRO A 755 -1.40 7.87 24.71
CA PRO A 755 -1.40 6.42 24.90
C PRO A 755 -0.33 5.70 24.06
N LEU A 756 0.93 6.16 24.14
CA LEU A 756 2.04 5.61 23.35
C LEU A 756 2.20 4.10 23.57
N ALA A 757 2.15 3.66 24.83
CA ALA A 757 2.32 2.25 25.18
C ALA A 757 1.22 1.36 24.60
N ASP A 758 -0.04 1.80 24.65
CA ASP A 758 -1.18 1.05 24.12
C ASP A 758 -1.16 0.98 22.59
N ILE A 759 -0.75 2.06 21.93
CA ILE A 759 -0.55 2.10 20.48
C ILE A 759 0.55 1.11 20.08
N LEU A 760 1.72 1.18 20.71
CA LEU A 760 2.85 0.28 20.41
C LEU A 760 2.48 -1.17 20.67
N LYS A 761 1.83 -1.48 21.79
CA LYS A 761 1.35 -2.82 22.09
C LYS A 761 0.45 -3.35 20.98
N THR A 762 -0.55 -2.56 20.57
CA THR A 762 -1.50 -2.94 19.52
C THR A 762 -0.81 -3.15 18.17
N VAL A 763 0.07 -2.22 17.77
CA VAL A 763 0.77 -2.30 16.48
C VAL A 763 1.75 -3.46 16.45
N LEU A 764 2.50 -3.70 17.53
CA LEU A 764 3.45 -4.83 17.62
C LEU A 764 2.73 -6.18 17.60
N GLU A 765 1.62 -6.32 18.33
CA GLU A 765 0.81 -7.55 18.33
C GLU A 765 0.27 -7.85 16.92
N ILE A 766 -0.29 -6.84 16.25
CA ILE A 766 -0.84 -7.00 14.89
C ILE A 766 0.27 -7.29 13.89
N GLY A 767 1.36 -6.50 13.90
CA GLY A 767 2.45 -6.70 12.96
C GLY A 767 3.15 -8.05 13.15
N HIS A 768 3.30 -8.53 14.39
CA HIS A 768 3.78 -9.88 14.69
C HIS A 768 2.87 -10.96 14.09
N ARG A 769 1.55 -10.80 14.24
CA ARG A 769 0.55 -11.74 13.71
C ARG A 769 0.51 -11.74 12.17
N GLU A 770 0.55 -10.57 11.54
CA GLU A 770 0.46 -10.45 10.08
C GLU A 770 1.74 -10.91 9.37
N MET A 771 2.92 -10.69 9.98
CA MET A 771 4.21 -11.18 9.47
C MET A 771 4.55 -12.61 9.93
N ASN A 772 3.80 -13.16 10.89
CA ASN A 772 4.02 -14.47 11.51
C ASN A 772 5.46 -14.68 12.05
N ARG A 773 6.10 -13.59 12.49
CA ARG A 773 7.48 -13.54 13.01
C ARG A 773 7.64 -12.35 13.95
N GLY A 774 8.70 -12.34 14.76
CA GLY A 774 9.10 -11.13 15.49
C GLY A 774 9.26 -9.96 14.52
N ILE A 775 8.87 -8.76 14.95
CA ILE A 775 8.97 -7.55 14.12
C ILE A 775 9.65 -6.42 14.86
N GLU A 776 10.25 -5.53 14.09
CA GLU A 776 10.75 -4.22 14.51
C GLU A 776 9.99 -3.15 13.72
N ILE A 777 9.58 -2.07 14.38
CA ILE A 777 8.97 -0.90 13.76
C ILE A 777 9.73 0.35 14.14
N GLU A 778 9.83 1.27 13.19
CA GLU A 778 10.27 2.65 13.43
C GLU A 778 9.05 3.56 13.38
N PHE A 779 8.98 4.53 14.27
CA PHE A 779 7.87 5.46 14.34
C PHE A 779 8.30 6.87 14.75
N ALA A 780 7.48 7.85 14.39
CA ALA A 780 7.60 9.22 14.87
C ALA A 780 6.22 9.77 15.24
N VAL A 781 6.20 10.62 16.26
CA VAL A 781 4.98 11.27 16.76
C VAL A 781 5.27 12.75 16.93
N ASP A 782 4.40 13.58 16.38
CA ASP A 782 4.38 15.00 16.70
C ASP A 782 3.19 15.33 17.61
N LEU A 783 3.48 15.82 18.81
CA LEU A 783 2.48 16.16 19.81
C LEU A 783 2.13 17.66 19.82
N ASN A 784 2.87 18.47 19.07
CA ASN A 784 2.63 19.91 18.98
C ASN A 784 1.65 20.23 17.86
N VAL A 785 0.44 19.68 17.98
CA VAL A 785 -0.67 19.93 17.04
C VAL A 785 -1.55 21.10 17.50
N PRO A 786 -2.15 21.86 16.57
CA PRO A 786 -3.16 22.86 16.90
C PRO A 786 -4.32 22.26 17.71
N LYS A 787 -4.98 23.09 18.52
CA LYS A 787 -6.14 22.66 19.30
C LYS A 787 -7.23 22.14 18.36
N ASP A 788 -7.85 21.01 18.72
CA ASP A 788 -8.88 20.30 17.95
C ASP A 788 -8.40 19.56 16.68
N HIS A 789 -7.09 19.52 16.41
CA HIS A 789 -6.50 18.63 15.41
C HIS A 789 -6.05 17.29 16.02
N PRO A 790 -6.23 16.16 15.31
CA PRO A 790 -5.77 14.87 15.80
C PRO A 790 -4.24 14.78 15.80
N VAL A 791 -3.68 14.09 16.79
CA VAL A 791 -2.27 13.74 16.82
C VAL A 791 -1.99 12.64 15.79
N ILE A 792 -0.94 12.78 15.00
CA ILE A 792 -0.57 11.76 14.00
C ILE A 792 0.56 10.89 14.57
N PHE A 793 0.30 9.59 14.66
CA PHE A 793 1.30 8.56 14.94
C PHE A 793 1.75 7.96 13.61
N ASN A 794 2.98 8.29 13.19
CA ASN A 794 3.51 7.86 11.90
C ASN A 794 4.38 6.62 12.06
N LEU A 795 4.04 5.55 11.35
CA LEU A 795 4.89 4.38 11.15
C LEU A 795 5.83 4.65 9.97
N LEU A 796 7.14 4.59 10.22
CA LEU A 796 8.19 4.96 9.27
C LEU A 796 8.84 3.75 8.60
N GLN A 797 8.83 2.59 9.26
CA GLN A 797 9.38 1.35 8.74
C GLN A 797 8.86 0.15 9.54
N ILE A 798 8.83 -1.03 8.91
CA ILE A 798 8.62 -2.32 9.56
C ILE A 798 9.62 -3.33 9.01
N ARG A 799 10.17 -4.17 9.88
CA ARG A 799 11.14 -5.21 9.52
C ARG A 799 10.85 -6.51 10.26
N PRO A 800 11.02 -7.67 9.63
CA PRO A 800 11.01 -8.94 10.34
C PRO A 800 12.30 -9.11 11.17
N ILE A 801 12.19 -9.73 12.34
CA ILE A 801 13.32 -10.16 13.16
C ILE A 801 13.58 -11.65 12.85
N VAL A 802 14.82 -11.97 12.48
CA VAL A 802 15.23 -13.34 12.19
C VAL A 802 15.42 -14.09 13.52
N ASP A 803 14.58 -15.10 13.76
CA ASP A 803 14.71 -16.00 14.92
C ASP A 803 15.51 -17.24 14.55
N SER A 804 16.46 -17.64 15.40
CA SER A 804 17.36 -18.78 15.17
C SER A 804 16.88 -19.98 15.99
N ASN A 805 16.12 -20.87 15.35
CA ASN A 805 15.59 -22.10 15.95
C ASN A 805 16.61 -23.27 15.96
N GLU A 806 17.80 -23.06 16.51
CA GLU A 806 18.71 -24.18 16.83
C GLU A 806 18.72 -24.40 18.35
N SER A 807 18.05 -25.47 18.82
CA SER A 807 18.07 -25.85 20.23
C SER A 807 19.35 -26.63 20.56
N ILE A 808 20.15 -26.11 21.49
CA ILE A 808 21.23 -26.87 22.12
C ILE A 808 20.64 -27.71 23.26
N GLU A 809 20.85 -29.03 23.23
CA GLU A 809 20.39 -29.95 24.30
C GLU A 809 21.32 -29.93 25.53
N GLU A 810 22.55 -29.43 25.41
CA GLU A 810 23.54 -29.35 26.50
C GLU A 810 23.24 -28.23 27.51
N ARG A 811 23.48 -28.50 28.81
CA ARG A 811 23.39 -27.48 29.88
C ARG A 811 24.70 -26.73 30.04
N LEU A 812 24.79 -25.56 29.40
CA LEU A 812 26.00 -24.71 29.46
C LEU A 812 26.34 -24.20 30.87
N THR A 813 25.37 -24.14 31.79
CA THR A 813 25.57 -23.74 33.19
C THR A 813 26.33 -24.76 34.05
N GLU A 814 26.48 -26.00 33.58
CA GLU A 814 27.18 -27.07 34.31
C GLU A 814 28.67 -27.14 33.93
N ILE A 815 29.16 -26.28 33.03
CA ILE A 815 30.56 -26.23 32.59
C ILE A 815 31.38 -25.42 33.61
N PRO A 816 32.48 -25.97 34.16
CA PRO A 816 33.35 -25.25 35.09
C PRO A 816 34.02 -24.02 34.45
N GLU A 817 34.11 -22.91 35.18
CA GLU A 817 34.79 -21.69 34.69
C GLU A 817 36.28 -21.93 34.37
N GLU A 818 36.93 -22.86 35.07
CA GLU A 818 38.32 -23.25 34.85
C GLU A 818 38.58 -23.78 33.43
N ASP A 819 37.58 -24.39 32.80
CA ASP A 819 37.61 -24.93 31.43
C ASP A 819 37.17 -23.89 30.38
N THR A 820 36.91 -22.64 30.78
CA THR A 820 36.41 -21.58 29.89
C THR A 820 37.36 -20.40 29.80
N ILE A 821 37.47 -19.80 28.61
CA ILE A 821 38.12 -18.50 28.36
C ILE A 821 37.13 -17.38 28.69
N ILE A 822 35.86 -17.54 28.28
CA ILE A 822 34.78 -16.59 28.51
C ILE A 822 33.54 -17.34 28.97
N THR A 823 32.89 -16.86 30.02
CA THR A 823 31.54 -17.27 30.42
C THR A 823 30.66 -16.04 30.50
N SER A 824 29.48 -16.09 29.88
CA SER A 824 28.49 -15.02 29.94
C SER A 824 27.13 -15.58 30.35
N THR A 825 26.49 -14.92 31.31
CA THR A 825 25.09 -15.11 31.70
C THR A 825 24.14 -14.21 30.90
N ASN A 826 24.68 -13.49 29.92
CA ASN A 826 23.95 -12.58 29.05
C ASN A 826 24.45 -12.71 27.61
N ALA A 827 24.15 -13.86 27.00
CA ALA A 827 24.55 -14.23 25.65
C ALA A 827 23.38 -14.23 24.67
N LEU A 828 23.65 -13.80 23.44
CA LEU A 828 22.75 -13.86 22.30
C LEU A 828 23.35 -14.65 21.13
N GLY A 829 22.44 -15.19 20.32
CA GLY A 829 22.72 -16.21 19.32
C GLY A 829 22.27 -17.58 19.81
N ASN A 830 22.30 -18.56 18.91
CA ASN A 830 22.03 -19.95 19.22
C ASN A 830 22.97 -20.82 18.38
N GLY A 831 23.46 -21.91 18.98
CA GLY A 831 24.24 -22.94 18.28
C GLY A 831 25.68 -23.07 18.75
N ILE A 832 26.44 -23.91 18.05
CA ILE A 832 27.83 -24.22 18.35
C ILE A 832 28.69 -23.72 17.19
N ILE A 833 29.54 -22.73 17.44
CA ILE A 833 30.49 -22.20 16.47
C ILE A 833 31.82 -22.93 16.67
N LYS A 834 32.27 -23.62 15.61
CA LYS A 834 33.53 -24.39 15.56
C LYS A 834 34.48 -23.74 14.56
N ASN A 835 35.74 -24.18 14.55
CA ASN A 835 36.77 -23.79 13.58
C ASN A 835 37.31 -22.35 13.71
N ILE A 836 37.24 -21.73 14.89
CA ILE A 836 37.84 -20.41 15.12
C ILE A 836 39.18 -20.56 15.84
N HIS A 837 40.24 -20.04 15.25
CA HIS A 837 41.59 -20.11 15.81
C HIS A 837 42.05 -18.77 16.39
N ASP A 838 41.41 -17.68 15.99
CA ASP A 838 41.89 -16.33 16.22
C ASP A 838 41.03 -15.60 17.25
N PHE A 839 41.71 -14.96 18.20
CA PHE A 839 41.11 -14.21 19.31
C PHE A 839 41.75 -12.82 19.37
N VAL A 840 40.92 -11.80 19.20
CA VAL A 840 41.32 -10.39 19.14
C VAL A 840 40.66 -9.66 20.29
N TYR A 841 41.44 -8.95 21.10
CA TYR A 841 40.90 -8.16 22.19
C TYR A 841 41.58 -6.81 22.35
N VAL A 842 40.80 -5.80 22.74
CA VAL A 842 41.32 -4.50 23.17
C VAL A 842 41.92 -4.66 24.56
N LYS A 843 43.18 -4.26 24.74
CA LYS A 843 43.89 -4.37 26.01
C LYS A 843 43.22 -3.44 27.04
N PRO A 844 42.71 -3.96 28.16
CA PRO A 844 42.02 -3.15 29.16
C PRO A 844 42.88 -2.00 29.71
N GLU A 845 44.20 -2.18 29.76
CA GLU A 845 45.15 -1.23 30.32
C GLU A 845 45.46 -0.03 29.41
N SER A 846 45.24 -0.15 28.09
CA SER A 846 45.47 0.94 27.14
C SER A 846 44.17 1.58 26.62
N PHE A 847 43.02 1.15 27.13
CA PHE A 847 41.72 1.72 26.78
C PHE A 847 41.57 3.13 27.35
N ASP A 848 41.40 4.09 26.44
CA ASP A 848 41.09 5.48 26.77
C ASP A 848 39.81 5.89 26.00
N PRO A 849 38.73 6.28 26.71
CA PRO A 849 37.51 6.81 26.09
C PRO A 849 37.77 7.96 25.09
N ALA A 850 38.84 8.74 25.24
CA ALA A 850 39.16 9.82 24.31
C ALA A 850 39.74 9.31 22.97
N ARG A 851 40.23 8.07 22.91
CA ARG A 851 40.91 7.48 21.74
C ARG A 851 40.15 6.33 21.09
N THR A 852 38.84 6.24 21.34
CA THR A 852 38.00 5.15 20.83
C THR A 852 37.93 5.09 19.29
N HIS A 853 38.10 6.23 18.61
CA HIS A 853 38.18 6.28 17.14
C HIS A 853 39.44 5.60 16.59
N GLU A 854 40.60 5.82 17.23
CA GLU A 854 41.86 5.16 16.86
C GLU A 854 41.74 3.64 17.05
N ILE A 855 41.07 3.20 18.12
CA ILE A 855 40.79 1.77 18.36
C ILE A 855 39.91 1.18 17.25
N ALA A 856 38.87 1.91 16.81
CA ALA A 856 38.00 1.47 15.72
C ALA A 856 38.78 1.29 14.40
N GLU A 857 39.71 2.19 14.07
CA GLU A 857 40.59 2.08 12.90
C GLU A 857 41.53 0.87 12.99
N SER A 858 42.16 0.63 14.15
CA SER A 858 42.99 -0.56 14.35
C SER A 858 42.18 -1.86 14.20
N VAL A 859 40.94 -1.90 14.71
CA VAL A 859 40.04 -3.04 14.53
C VAL A 859 39.70 -3.25 13.05
N GLU A 860 39.40 -2.18 12.30
CA GLU A 860 39.12 -2.26 10.87
C GLU A 860 40.29 -2.89 10.09
N GLN A 861 41.52 -2.48 10.37
CA GLN A 861 42.71 -3.02 9.70
C GLN A 861 42.89 -4.52 9.94
N ILE A 862 42.58 -5.00 11.14
CA ILE A 862 42.61 -6.43 11.45
C ILE A 862 41.49 -7.15 10.70
N ASN A 863 40.27 -6.62 10.74
CA ASN A 863 39.13 -7.21 10.07
C ASN A 863 39.33 -7.37 8.55
N GLN A 864 39.93 -6.36 7.90
CA GLN A 864 40.26 -6.43 6.47
C GLN A 864 41.21 -7.59 6.13
N LYS A 865 42.20 -7.89 7.00
CA LYS A 865 43.10 -9.05 6.82
C LYS A 865 42.34 -10.37 6.90
N PHE A 866 41.45 -10.49 7.89
CA PHE A 866 40.60 -11.68 8.05
C PHE A 866 39.67 -11.90 6.86
N LEU A 867 39.06 -10.84 6.34
CA LEU A 867 38.24 -10.90 5.13
C LEU A 867 39.04 -11.33 3.90
N ALA A 868 40.27 -10.82 3.73
CA ALA A 868 41.15 -11.18 2.61
C ALA A 868 41.64 -12.65 2.68
N GLU A 869 41.78 -13.20 3.88
CA GLU A 869 42.20 -14.58 4.13
C GLU A 869 41.02 -15.58 4.24
N ASP A 870 39.77 -15.11 4.12
CA ASP A 870 38.53 -15.89 4.38
C ASP A 870 38.54 -16.61 5.74
N GLN A 871 39.04 -15.90 6.77
CA GLN A 871 39.15 -16.38 8.14
C GLN A 871 38.22 -15.61 9.08
N ASN A 872 37.88 -16.22 10.21
CA ASN A 872 36.97 -15.66 11.20
C ASN A 872 37.63 -15.60 12.58
N TYR A 873 37.19 -14.66 13.44
CA TYR A 873 37.79 -14.45 14.76
C TYR A 873 36.76 -14.14 15.87
N ILE A 874 37.22 -14.17 17.12
CA ILE A 874 36.50 -13.68 18.31
C ILE A 874 36.99 -12.26 18.60
N LEU A 875 36.06 -11.32 18.79
CA LEU A 875 36.35 -9.92 19.13
C LEU A 875 35.89 -9.60 20.56
N VAL A 876 36.78 -9.07 21.40
CA VAL A 876 36.47 -8.63 22.77
C VAL A 876 36.90 -7.19 22.99
N GLY A 877 36.04 -6.36 23.55
CA GLY A 877 36.40 -4.98 23.86
C GLY A 877 35.58 -4.35 24.97
N PRO A 878 36.10 -3.29 25.61
CA PRO A 878 35.40 -2.53 26.62
C PRO A 878 34.33 -1.61 26.00
N GLY A 879 33.22 -1.43 26.71
CA GLY A 879 32.16 -0.54 26.24
C GLY A 879 31.24 -1.17 25.20
N ARG A 880 30.33 -0.35 24.68
CA ARG A 880 29.37 -0.69 23.64
C ARG A 880 30.01 -0.65 22.25
N TRP A 881 29.92 -1.72 21.46
CA TRP A 881 30.34 -1.68 20.07
C TRP A 881 29.31 -0.93 19.21
N GLY A 882 29.77 0.02 18.41
CA GLY A 882 28.93 0.81 17.49
C GLY A 882 28.20 1.98 18.13
N SER A 883 28.70 2.51 19.26
CA SER A 883 28.22 3.76 19.84
C SER A 883 29.05 4.94 19.35
N SER A 884 28.37 6.03 18.96
CA SER A 884 28.99 7.31 18.63
C SER A 884 29.46 8.10 19.87
N ASP A 885 29.03 7.72 21.08
CA ASP A 885 29.49 8.35 22.33
C ASP A 885 30.79 7.66 22.80
N PRO A 886 31.95 8.37 22.79
CA PRO A 886 33.23 7.80 23.19
C PRO A 886 33.25 7.30 24.64
N TRP A 887 32.37 7.82 25.50
CA TRP A 887 32.25 7.41 26.89
C TRP A 887 31.38 6.17 27.09
N LEU A 888 30.57 5.80 26.07
CA LEU A 888 29.74 4.61 26.09
C LEU A 888 30.44 3.41 25.44
N GLY A 889 31.27 3.64 24.42
CA GLY A 889 32.03 2.56 23.79
C GLY A 889 32.82 2.95 22.54
N ILE A 890 33.01 1.98 21.64
CA ILE A 890 33.88 2.09 20.48
C ILE A 890 33.02 2.29 19.21
N PRO A 891 33.22 3.37 18.42
CA PRO A 891 32.38 3.74 17.29
C PRO A 891 32.68 2.92 16.02
N VAL A 892 32.63 1.58 16.13
CA VAL A 892 32.79 0.70 14.97
C VAL A 892 31.52 0.65 14.12
N LYS A 893 31.68 0.70 12.81
CA LYS A 893 30.64 0.32 11.84
C LYS A 893 30.66 -1.19 11.60
N TRP A 894 29.53 -1.76 11.18
CA TRP A 894 29.44 -3.20 10.92
C TRP A 894 30.51 -3.76 9.94
N PRO A 895 30.78 -3.11 8.79
CA PRO A 895 31.83 -3.58 7.87
C PRO A 895 33.24 -3.65 8.49
N GLN A 896 33.49 -2.90 9.56
CA GLN A 896 34.79 -2.88 10.25
C GLN A 896 35.00 -4.09 11.17
N ILE A 897 33.96 -4.87 11.46
CA ILE A 897 34.03 -6.06 12.34
C ILE A 897 33.34 -7.29 11.75
N SER A 898 33.00 -7.26 10.46
CA SER A 898 32.15 -8.25 9.79
C SER A 898 32.69 -9.68 9.74
N ALA A 899 34.00 -9.89 9.92
CA ALA A 899 34.60 -11.23 10.01
C ALA A 899 34.58 -11.82 11.43
N ALA A 900 34.11 -11.06 12.43
CA ALA A 900 33.92 -11.59 13.78
C ALA A 900 32.71 -12.54 13.83
N ARG A 901 32.87 -13.68 14.51
CA ARG A 901 31.79 -14.67 14.75
C ARG A 901 31.32 -14.73 16.18
N LEU A 902 32.05 -14.10 17.09
CA LEU A 902 31.63 -13.79 18.44
C LEU A 902 32.15 -12.40 18.79
N ILE A 903 31.25 -11.52 19.22
CA ILE A 903 31.56 -10.18 19.71
C ILE A 903 31.24 -10.14 21.21
N VAL A 904 32.18 -9.64 22.01
CA VAL A 904 32.05 -9.58 23.47
C VAL A 904 32.23 -8.13 23.92
N GLU A 905 31.24 -7.65 24.67
CA GLU A 905 31.28 -6.37 25.36
C GLU A 905 31.67 -6.58 26.81
N SER A 906 32.74 -5.90 27.24
CA SER A 906 33.20 -5.90 28.62
C SER A 906 32.77 -4.63 29.34
N GLY A 907 32.17 -4.81 30.52
CA GLY A 907 31.83 -3.74 31.47
C GLY A 907 33.04 -2.94 31.91
N LEU A 908 32.83 -1.65 32.17
CA LEU A 908 33.82 -0.71 32.73
C LEU A 908 33.48 -0.44 34.21
N LYS A 909 34.50 -0.14 35.03
CA LYS A 909 34.40 0.00 36.50
C LYS A 909 33.35 1.01 37.00
N ASN A 910 32.99 2.00 36.17
CA ASN A 910 32.04 3.08 36.50
C ASN A 910 30.77 3.10 35.62
N TYR A 911 30.53 2.07 34.79
CA TYR A 911 29.43 2.05 33.83
C TYR A 911 28.64 0.74 33.88
N ARG A 912 27.32 0.84 33.72
CA ARG A 912 26.47 -0.29 33.38
C ARG A 912 26.09 -0.12 31.91
N ILE A 913 26.70 -0.93 31.04
CA ILE A 913 26.42 -0.89 29.61
C ILE A 913 25.14 -1.68 29.39
N ASP A 914 24.06 -1.00 28.99
CA ASP A 914 22.88 -1.69 28.48
C ASP A 914 23.24 -2.33 27.14
N PRO A 915 22.93 -3.62 26.92
CA PRO A 915 23.27 -4.32 25.69
C PRO A 915 22.63 -3.61 24.49
N SER A 916 23.36 -3.53 23.38
CA SER A 916 23.02 -2.83 22.13
C SER A 916 21.75 -3.36 21.45
N GLN A 917 20.58 -3.20 22.06
CA GLN A 917 19.32 -3.62 21.44
C GLN A 917 18.85 -2.59 20.43
N GLY A 918 19.12 -1.30 20.59
CA GLY A 918 18.46 -0.23 19.83
C GLY A 918 18.90 0.00 18.39
N THR A 919 19.99 -0.60 17.91
CA THR A 919 20.70 -0.14 16.69
C THR A 919 20.62 -1.12 15.52
N HIS A 920 20.84 -0.64 14.27
CA HIS A 920 20.98 -1.51 13.08
C HIS A 920 22.06 -2.58 13.26
N PHE A 921 23.08 -2.28 14.08
CA PHE A 921 24.10 -3.21 14.54
C PHE A 921 23.51 -4.54 15.07
N PHE A 922 22.42 -4.48 15.84
CA PHE A 922 21.78 -5.67 16.40
C PHE A 922 21.17 -6.58 15.33
N GLN A 923 20.55 -5.99 14.31
CA GLN A 923 19.95 -6.74 13.21
C GLN A 923 21.03 -7.50 12.44
N ASN A 924 22.17 -6.85 12.18
CA ASN A 924 23.29 -7.50 11.51
C ASN A 924 23.83 -8.69 12.34
N LEU A 925 23.98 -8.55 13.66
CA LEU A 925 24.38 -9.67 14.54
C LEU A 925 23.51 -10.91 14.34
N THR A 926 22.17 -10.73 14.39
CA THR A 926 21.23 -11.84 14.25
C THR A 926 21.26 -12.45 12.83
N SER A 927 21.42 -11.62 11.81
CA SER A 927 21.40 -12.02 10.40
C SER A 927 22.63 -12.82 9.99
N PHE A 928 23.82 -12.42 10.44
CA PHE A 928 25.09 -13.11 10.18
C PHE A 928 25.39 -14.25 11.16
N ARG A 929 24.44 -14.57 12.05
CA ARG A 929 24.58 -15.58 13.11
C ARG A 929 25.84 -15.38 13.96
N VAL A 930 26.14 -14.12 14.26
CA VAL A 930 27.28 -13.75 15.10
C VAL A 930 26.84 -13.85 16.56
N GLY A 931 27.59 -14.61 17.36
CA GLY A 931 27.39 -14.67 18.80
C GLY A 931 27.67 -13.31 19.44
N TYR A 932 26.91 -12.94 20.46
CA TYR A 932 27.11 -11.67 21.16
C TYR A 932 27.01 -11.85 22.66
N PHE A 933 28.11 -11.61 23.38
CA PHE A 933 28.19 -11.78 24.84
C PHE A 933 28.36 -10.42 25.52
N THR A 934 27.66 -10.24 26.63
CA THR A 934 27.96 -9.16 27.57
C THR A 934 28.56 -9.75 28.83
N ILE A 935 29.70 -9.21 29.28
CA ILE A 935 30.37 -9.60 30.51
C ILE A 935 30.67 -8.35 31.34
N ASN A 936 30.53 -8.45 32.66
CA ASN A 936 30.94 -7.41 33.59
C ASN A 936 31.65 -8.04 34.79
N THR A 937 32.97 -8.15 34.67
CA THR A 937 33.85 -8.77 35.67
C THR A 937 33.90 -7.99 36.98
N PHE A 938 33.49 -6.71 37.01
CA PHE A 938 33.48 -5.89 38.24
C PHE A 938 32.33 -6.18 39.19
N VAL A 939 31.22 -6.73 38.68
CA VAL A 939 30.03 -7.10 39.48
C VAL A 939 29.78 -8.62 39.48
N ASN A 940 30.77 -9.42 39.09
CA ASN A 940 30.69 -10.88 38.94
C ASN A 940 29.58 -11.36 37.97
N GLU A 941 29.27 -10.57 36.94
CA GLU A 941 28.34 -10.96 35.87
C GLU A 941 29.15 -11.47 34.66
N GLY A 942 29.55 -12.74 34.68
CA GLY A 942 30.40 -13.36 33.66
C GLY A 942 31.90 -13.33 33.97
N PHE A 943 32.68 -14.06 33.19
CA PHE A 943 34.10 -14.34 33.42
C PHE A 943 34.91 -14.17 32.12
N LEU A 944 36.11 -13.61 32.23
CA LEU A 944 37.10 -13.50 31.15
C LEU A 944 38.50 -13.79 31.72
N ASP A 945 39.14 -14.85 31.23
CA ASP A 945 40.47 -15.25 31.71
C ASP A 945 41.59 -14.48 31.00
N LEU A 946 41.83 -13.24 31.45
CA LEU A 946 42.92 -12.41 30.93
C LEU A 946 44.30 -13.00 31.22
N GLU A 947 44.50 -13.70 32.35
CA GLU A 947 45.79 -14.32 32.66
C GLU A 947 46.15 -15.42 31.67
N TYR A 948 45.18 -16.25 31.30
CA TYR A 948 45.35 -17.28 30.27
C TYR A 948 45.73 -16.64 28.92
N LEU A 949 45.05 -15.57 28.51
CA LEU A 949 45.34 -14.86 27.26
C LEU A 949 46.73 -14.20 27.28
N HIS A 950 47.14 -13.59 28.40
CA HIS A 950 48.46 -12.97 28.53
C HIS A 950 49.61 -13.97 28.45
N LYS A 951 49.42 -15.22 28.90
CA LYS A 951 50.41 -16.30 28.80
C LYS A 951 50.62 -16.79 27.37
N GLN A 952 49.70 -16.54 26.44
CA GLN A 952 49.83 -16.93 25.05
C GLN A 952 50.72 -15.95 24.27
N LYS A 953 51.48 -16.46 23.30
CA LYS A 953 52.28 -15.64 22.38
C LYS A 953 51.36 -14.83 21.48
N ALA A 954 51.51 -13.51 21.45
CA ALA A 954 50.79 -12.65 20.53
C ALA A 954 51.23 -12.95 19.08
N PHE A 955 50.26 -13.13 18.19
CA PHE A 955 50.49 -13.21 16.75
C PHE A 955 50.67 -11.80 16.17
N TYR A 956 49.88 -10.85 16.66
CA TYR A 956 50.00 -9.43 16.37
C TYR A 956 49.63 -8.62 17.63
N GLU A 957 50.33 -7.52 17.87
CA GLU A 957 50.08 -6.62 19.00
C GLU A 957 50.49 -5.19 18.61
N ASP A 958 49.58 -4.23 18.80
CA ASP A 958 49.83 -2.80 18.63
C ASP A 958 49.63 -2.07 19.97
N GLU A 959 49.43 -0.74 19.96
CA GLU A 959 49.18 0.04 21.18
C GLU A 959 47.87 -0.36 21.90
N PHE A 960 46.83 -0.73 21.16
CA PHE A 960 45.46 -0.90 21.66
C PHE A 960 44.98 -2.35 21.67
N ILE A 961 45.35 -3.13 20.66
CA ILE A 961 44.81 -4.45 20.34
C ILE A 961 45.90 -5.52 20.48
N ARG A 962 45.48 -6.68 20.97
CA ARG A 962 46.27 -7.90 20.95
C ARG A 962 45.50 -9.01 20.25
N HIS A 963 46.16 -9.68 19.32
CA HIS A 963 45.66 -10.80 18.54
C HIS A 963 46.45 -12.07 18.86
N ILE A 964 45.73 -13.11 19.29
CA ILE A 964 46.25 -14.43 19.62
C ILE A 964 45.71 -15.43 18.60
N ARG A 965 46.60 -16.29 18.08
CA ARG A 965 46.24 -17.41 17.20
C ARG A 965 46.56 -18.72 17.89
N PHE A 966 45.54 -19.51 18.17
CA PHE A 966 45.66 -20.81 18.82
C PHE A 966 45.99 -21.93 17.81
N GLN A 967 46.62 -23.01 18.28
CA GLN A 967 46.97 -24.15 17.42
C GLN A 967 45.79 -25.08 17.12
N LYS A 968 44.81 -25.18 18.03
CA LYS A 968 43.55 -25.92 17.82
C LYS A 968 42.41 -24.91 17.72
N PRO A 969 41.28 -25.24 17.09
CA PRO A 969 40.13 -24.36 17.07
C PRO A 969 39.46 -24.29 18.46
N VAL A 970 39.09 -23.08 18.86
CA VAL A 970 38.25 -22.79 20.02
C VAL A 970 36.80 -23.16 19.69
N VAL A 971 36.06 -23.69 20.67
CA VAL A 971 34.64 -23.99 20.55
C VAL A 971 33.83 -22.96 21.32
N ILE A 972 32.85 -22.37 20.66
CA ILE A 972 31.91 -21.41 21.23
C ILE A 972 30.54 -22.08 21.28
N LYS A 973 29.88 -22.05 22.44
CA LYS A 973 28.54 -22.61 22.64
C LYS A 973 27.60 -21.54 23.17
N ILE A 974 26.41 -21.40 22.56
CA ILE A 974 25.46 -20.33 22.89
C ILE A 974 24.03 -20.88 23.03
N ASP A 975 23.46 -20.78 24.22
CA ASP A 975 22.03 -21.04 24.49
C ASP A 975 21.33 -19.70 24.75
N GLY A 976 20.77 -19.12 23.68
CA GLY A 976 20.08 -17.83 23.72
C GLY A 976 18.76 -17.86 24.50
N LYS A 977 18.13 -19.04 24.68
CA LYS A 977 16.91 -19.17 25.51
C LYS A 977 17.24 -19.03 26.99
N LYS A 978 18.35 -19.62 27.43
CA LYS A 978 18.85 -19.48 28.80
C LYS A 978 19.78 -18.28 29.00
N LYS A 979 20.08 -17.53 27.93
CA LYS A 979 21.02 -16.41 27.88
C LYS A 979 22.45 -16.78 28.30
N THR A 980 22.84 -18.04 28.15
CA THR A 980 24.16 -18.52 28.59
C THR A 980 25.04 -18.80 27.41
N GLY A 981 26.29 -18.34 27.46
CA GLY A 981 27.28 -18.58 26.42
C GLY A 981 28.66 -18.83 27.00
N VAL A 982 29.40 -19.76 26.40
CA VAL A 982 30.76 -20.12 26.84
C VAL A 982 31.72 -20.22 25.67
N VAL A 983 32.97 -19.83 25.91
CA VAL A 983 34.12 -20.05 25.03
C VAL A 983 35.06 -21.01 25.75
N MET A 984 35.29 -22.20 25.20
CA MET A 984 36.05 -23.25 25.88
C MET A 984 37.58 -23.01 25.78
N LYS A 985 38.32 -23.34 26.85
CA LYS A 985 39.77 -23.53 26.82
C LYS A 985 40.14 -24.83 26.10
N MET A 986 41.41 -24.96 25.75
CA MET A 986 41.97 -26.11 25.03
C MET A 986 42.65 -27.12 25.95
#